data_AF-A0AAX6G553-F1
#
_entry.id   AF-A0AAX6G553-F1
#
_cell.length_a   1.000
_cell.length_b   1.000
_cell.length_c   1.000
_cell.angle_alpha   90.00
_cell.angle_beta   90.00
_cell.angle_gamma   90.00
#
_symmetry.space_group_name_H-M   'P 1'
#
loop_
_entity.id
_entity.type
_entity.pdbx_description
1 polymer ?
#
loop_
_entity_poly.entity_id
_entity_poly.type
_entity_poly.pdbx_seq_one_letter_code
_entity_poly.pdbx_strand_id
1 'polypeptide(L)'
;MVFGCVYEGKQLLITKLVSSILPTEQEVLKFRKLSMKESGGSSGSGKAEELYAESLLWIQWMMFQGDPQDFLKNMAQEFADKRAVCGFVWGRNDLAYRCRTCEHDPTCAICVPCFQNGNHEDHDYSIIYTGGCCDCGDETAWKREGFCSKHKGTNQIKPLPEELANSVGPVLDALLACWMDKLVLVEQQKYAKVGERNAIEVANELSLAVVELLLSFCNCSESLLSFTGRRMLECSGLVNVIVRAERFLGKKVVKKIHELLLKLLGDTIFKYEFAKIFIEYYPITVKELTKESSDSILERYPLLSTFSVQIFTVPTLTPQLVREVNLLGVLLGCLMDLFFSCVAEDGRLQASKWANVYETTIRLVEDMRYVMSHSEVPIYIAHERPDIVRAWLRLLSLVQGMDPVKRATSLHIEEDYDKLYAPFVLGHCLGNIHTLLVGGAYSITSEEMDCSDRQGLFVNNDHSGVGRFPQESTSCSPSTSTRASDCSLQYSGDSGVGRFPQESTSCSPSTSTRASDCSLQYSGVNSDRANSPAFPPFAAWLIIECLKTIESWLGPDSGQRKLESTSSSNSNFWTLRKTLFRIKKNTISTKVRRTAISRTYMNENQVHPPGEGREMLSSSSIHGAVPVLGHDDDPMDVCDMKNRYPVHSSRNSVSDNSLMEVDSDMDNEAFNMLKSAQWPDINYDVKSQEVSFHIPLHRLLSLLLRKALNICYGETGKWDKPNYISEFSSSRQHVFWGQVLKGLHPCGFSAYIMEHPLRLRVFCAQVLAGMWRKNGDAAILSSDGYRSVQWLEQALESDLFLLQCCASLAPAELFVESIQERFGLSSYTSLNLADHNEYESVLVQEMLTLIIQVVKERRFCGLSTSENLRRELVCRLAIGDATHSQLVKALPRDLSKSTQLRDILDVLAAYSKPSGVKQGKYSLRKEFWKELDLYHPRWNSRDLQVAVERYSNVCKVSALNIQLPRWTAVFDPLSSISRIATSKTVLQITRAVIFYAVFTKMPSISRASEGVLVTALHLLSLGLDICQSQLSCDGKFGVDLSGQADDSFPLLMYASEEFDGGVADEMFWKNQSLLSLLVSLLRKYREDNDYSNAETGQFSIISLAENILKKFADLSPNCMNILKRLAPDLVCRTLHHFPEPAMQSSAFTSDMEKRKAKARKHQADIMNKMRAEQAKFLLSLKSEANDEIDSTESNTEPSILEVDHVDEESAPVCSLCRGPDTESPLCFFVLLQVNTVHTI
;
A
#
# COMPACT_ATOMS: atom_id res chain seq x y z
N MET A 1 -46.29 -42.40 -28.02
CA MET A 1 -47.11 -42.74 -26.84
C MET A 1 -46.31 -43.66 -25.91
N VAL A 2 -46.60 -43.64 -24.60
CA VAL A 2 -46.02 -44.42 -23.47
C VAL A 2 -45.07 -43.62 -22.57
N PHE A 3 -45.61 -42.65 -21.81
CA PHE A 3 -44.97 -42.11 -20.59
C PHE A 3 -45.99 -41.67 -19.52
N GLY A 4 -46.88 -42.58 -19.09
CA GLY A 4 -47.75 -42.39 -17.91
C GLY A 4 -47.29 -43.23 -16.71
N CYS A 5 -47.33 -42.65 -15.50
CA CYS A 5 -47.18 -43.29 -14.17
C CYS A 5 -45.89 -44.06 -13.76
N VAL A 6 -45.73 -44.18 -12.43
CA VAL A 6 -44.65 -44.85 -11.64
C VAL A 6 -43.24 -44.25 -11.78
N TYR A 7 -42.80 -43.55 -10.72
CA TYR A 7 -41.59 -42.72 -10.70
C TYR A 7 -40.26 -43.49 -10.58
N GLU A 8 -40.13 -44.43 -9.63
CA GLU A 8 -38.81 -45.05 -9.33
C GLU A 8 -38.28 -45.96 -10.46
N GLY A 9 -39.15 -46.64 -11.21
CA GLY A 9 -38.73 -47.51 -12.31
C GLY A 9 -38.26 -46.76 -13.57
N LYS A 10 -38.74 -45.52 -13.77
CA LYS A 10 -38.44 -44.73 -14.97
C LYS A 10 -37.07 -44.06 -14.92
N GLN A 11 -36.60 -43.62 -13.75
CA GLN A 11 -35.29 -43.00 -13.61
C GLN A 11 -34.18 -43.91 -14.19
N LEU A 12 -34.19 -45.19 -13.81
CA LEU A 12 -33.22 -46.19 -14.26
C LEU A 12 -33.31 -46.50 -15.77
N LEU A 13 -34.50 -46.34 -16.37
CA LEU A 13 -34.71 -46.48 -17.82
C LEU A 13 -34.18 -45.25 -18.58
N ILE A 14 -34.43 -44.04 -18.06
CA ILE A 14 -33.92 -42.78 -18.64
C ILE A 14 -32.39 -42.77 -18.62
N THR A 15 -31.75 -43.14 -17.50
CA THR A 15 -30.28 -43.25 -17.43
C THR A 15 -29.72 -44.21 -18.47
N LYS A 16 -30.35 -45.38 -18.65
CA LYS A 16 -29.96 -46.35 -19.67
C LYS A 16 -30.12 -45.78 -21.09
N LEU A 17 -31.26 -45.17 -21.39
CA LEU A 17 -31.53 -44.54 -22.69
C LEU A 17 -30.50 -43.46 -23.03
N VAL A 18 -30.25 -42.51 -22.12
CA VAL A 18 -29.23 -41.46 -22.32
C VAL A 18 -27.85 -42.08 -22.54
N SER A 19 -27.45 -43.07 -21.75
CA SER A 19 -26.17 -43.77 -21.92
C SER A 19 -26.05 -44.57 -23.23
N SER A 20 -27.16 -44.92 -23.88
CA SER A 20 -27.20 -45.63 -25.17
C SER A 20 -27.33 -44.69 -26.38
N ILE A 21 -27.75 -43.44 -26.18
CA ILE A 21 -27.76 -42.39 -27.20
C ILE A 21 -26.39 -41.72 -27.30
N LEU A 22 -25.65 -41.60 -26.18
CA LEU A 22 -24.28 -41.10 -26.17
C LEU A 22 -23.32 -42.10 -26.85
N PRO A 23 -22.46 -41.66 -27.79
CA PRO A 23 -21.51 -42.53 -28.47
C PRO A 23 -20.51 -43.20 -27.53
N THR A 24 -20.15 -44.45 -27.80
CA THR A 24 -19.09 -45.14 -27.07
C THR A 24 -17.70 -44.61 -27.45
N GLU A 25 -16.72 -44.77 -26.55
CA GLU A 25 -15.33 -44.37 -26.81
C GLU A 25 -14.77 -45.00 -28.11
N GLN A 26 -15.13 -46.24 -28.41
CA GLN A 26 -14.68 -46.94 -29.61
C GLN A 26 -15.27 -46.32 -30.88
N GLU A 27 -16.53 -45.87 -30.86
CA GLU A 27 -17.20 -45.22 -31.98
C GLU A 27 -16.59 -43.85 -32.26
N VAL A 28 -16.39 -43.02 -31.24
CA VAL A 28 -15.73 -41.70 -31.37
C VAL A 28 -14.32 -41.85 -31.95
N LEU A 29 -13.52 -42.78 -31.43
CA LEU A 29 -12.16 -43.03 -31.91
C LEU A 29 -12.13 -43.62 -33.34
N LYS A 30 -13.12 -44.43 -33.71
CA LYS A 30 -13.28 -44.96 -35.08
C LYS A 30 -13.67 -43.84 -36.05
N PHE A 31 -14.61 -42.99 -35.68
CA PHE A 31 -15.06 -41.84 -36.48
C PHE A 31 -13.91 -40.84 -36.70
N ARG A 32 -13.15 -40.51 -35.65
CA ARG A 32 -11.92 -39.68 -35.72
C ARG A 32 -10.86 -40.27 -36.66
N LYS A 33 -10.62 -41.58 -36.60
CA LYS A 33 -9.68 -42.28 -37.51
C LYS A 33 -10.14 -42.30 -38.98
N LEU A 34 -11.44 -42.31 -39.24
CA LEU A 34 -12.00 -42.17 -40.59
C LEU A 34 -11.84 -40.72 -41.08
N SER A 35 -12.23 -39.75 -40.26
CA SER A 35 -12.10 -38.31 -40.57
C SER A 35 -10.65 -37.89 -40.86
N MET A 36 -9.65 -38.43 -40.13
CA MET A 36 -8.23 -38.16 -40.40
C MET A 36 -7.73 -38.71 -41.74
N LYS A 37 -8.37 -39.75 -42.31
CA LYS A 37 -8.05 -40.26 -43.65
C LYS A 37 -8.67 -39.45 -44.77
N GLU A 38 -9.81 -38.80 -44.53
CA GLU A 38 -10.52 -37.99 -45.53
C GLU A 38 -10.01 -36.53 -45.62
N SER A 39 -9.46 -35.99 -44.52
CA SER A 39 -9.22 -34.54 -44.35
C SER A 39 -7.79 -34.05 -44.64
N GLY A 40 -6.92 -34.87 -45.23
CA GLY A 40 -5.58 -34.41 -45.66
C GLY A 40 -4.66 -33.94 -44.52
N GLY A 41 -4.90 -34.39 -43.28
CA GLY A 41 -3.93 -34.27 -42.18
C GLY A 41 -3.98 -33.02 -41.30
N SER A 42 -4.94 -32.09 -41.47
CA SER A 42 -4.95 -30.83 -40.68
C SER A 42 -6.23 -30.49 -39.90
N SER A 43 -7.36 -31.19 -40.08
CA SER A 43 -8.60 -30.89 -39.34
C SER A 43 -9.45 -32.15 -39.06
N GLY A 44 -9.08 -32.88 -38.02
CA GLY A 44 -9.78 -34.10 -37.59
C GLY A 44 -10.84 -33.91 -36.48
N SER A 45 -10.89 -32.76 -35.81
CA SER A 45 -11.76 -32.56 -34.63
C SER A 45 -13.20 -32.18 -35.00
N GLY A 46 -13.40 -31.30 -35.99
CA GLY A 46 -14.73 -30.71 -36.28
C GLY A 46 -15.85 -31.72 -36.56
N LYS A 47 -15.54 -32.87 -37.18
CA LYS A 47 -16.54 -33.93 -37.43
C LYS A 47 -16.86 -34.81 -36.21
N ALA A 48 -16.00 -34.86 -35.19
CA ALA A 48 -16.30 -35.59 -33.95
C ALA A 48 -17.24 -34.78 -33.04
N GLU A 49 -17.16 -33.45 -33.11
CA GLU A 49 -18.09 -32.51 -32.47
C GLU A 49 -19.52 -32.71 -33.02
N GLU A 50 -19.68 -32.94 -34.34
CA GLU A 50 -20.97 -33.25 -34.99
C GLU A 50 -21.65 -34.52 -34.42
N LEU A 51 -20.90 -35.59 -34.15
CA LEU A 51 -21.44 -36.85 -33.63
C LEU A 51 -22.09 -36.67 -32.24
N TYR A 52 -21.42 -35.93 -31.35
CA TYR A 52 -21.99 -35.62 -30.04
C TYR A 52 -23.12 -34.59 -30.14
N ALA A 53 -23.06 -33.64 -31.06
CA ALA A 53 -24.14 -32.69 -31.31
C ALA A 53 -25.44 -33.39 -31.76
N GLU A 54 -25.35 -34.41 -32.63
CA GLU A 54 -26.50 -35.22 -33.04
C GLU A 54 -27.08 -36.01 -31.87
N SER A 55 -26.25 -36.71 -31.08
CA SER A 55 -26.71 -37.43 -29.89
C SER A 55 -27.34 -36.50 -28.84
N LEU A 56 -26.81 -35.29 -28.65
CA LEU A 56 -27.40 -34.29 -27.75
C LEU A 56 -28.70 -33.68 -28.31
N LEU A 57 -28.89 -33.64 -29.63
CA LEU A 57 -30.18 -33.28 -30.23
C LEU A 57 -31.23 -34.35 -29.92
N TRP A 58 -30.90 -35.64 -30.07
CA TRP A 58 -31.79 -36.74 -29.66
C TRP A 58 -32.13 -36.72 -28.16
N ILE A 59 -31.17 -36.35 -27.30
CA ILE A 59 -31.41 -36.16 -25.87
C ILE A 59 -32.34 -34.95 -25.60
N GLN A 60 -32.22 -33.86 -26.36
CA GLN A 60 -33.17 -32.74 -26.27
C GLN A 60 -34.58 -33.13 -26.73
N TRP A 61 -34.74 -33.98 -27.74
CA TRP A 61 -36.06 -34.55 -28.12
C TRP A 61 -36.68 -35.43 -27.01
N MET A 62 -35.91 -35.91 -26.03
CA MET A 62 -36.45 -36.53 -24.81
C MET A 62 -36.84 -35.52 -23.74
N MET A 63 -36.20 -34.35 -23.72
CA MET A 63 -36.47 -33.27 -22.76
C MET A 63 -37.73 -32.47 -23.13
N PHE A 64 -37.94 -32.21 -24.42
CA PHE A 64 -39.00 -31.37 -24.95
C PHE A 64 -40.00 -32.19 -25.78
N GLN A 65 -41.31 -31.94 -25.61
CA GLN A 65 -42.38 -32.68 -26.30
C GLN A 65 -42.65 -32.18 -27.73
N GLY A 66 -41.64 -31.66 -28.40
CA GLY A 66 -41.68 -31.01 -29.71
C GLY A 66 -40.26 -30.66 -30.17
N ASP A 67 -40.12 -29.95 -31.30
CA ASP A 67 -38.79 -29.59 -31.82
C ASP A 67 -38.00 -28.74 -30.82
N PRO A 68 -36.79 -29.17 -30.40
CA PRO A 68 -36.00 -28.46 -29.40
C PRO A 68 -35.59 -27.04 -29.80
N GLN A 69 -35.30 -26.80 -31.09
CA GLN A 69 -34.81 -25.50 -31.55
C GLN A 69 -35.97 -24.50 -31.59
N ASP A 70 -37.12 -24.90 -32.12
CA ASP A 70 -38.33 -24.07 -32.06
C ASP A 70 -38.77 -23.82 -30.62
N PHE A 71 -38.72 -24.82 -29.74
CA PHE A 71 -39.07 -24.67 -28.33
C PHE A 71 -38.17 -23.65 -27.60
N LEU A 72 -36.84 -23.80 -27.72
CA LEU A 72 -35.88 -22.87 -27.11
C LEU A 72 -36.00 -21.46 -27.71
N LYS A 73 -36.26 -21.34 -29.02
CA LYS A 73 -36.43 -20.05 -29.70
C LYS A 73 -37.73 -19.34 -29.27
N ASN A 74 -38.84 -20.07 -29.18
CA ASN A 74 -40.12 -19.52 -28.74
C ASN A 74 -40.04 -19.05 -27.27
N MET A 75 -39.42 -19.85 -26.39
CA MET A 75 -39.17 -19.44 -25.00
C MET A 75 -38.24 -18.22 -24.94
N ALA A 76 -37.13 -18.20 -25.68
CA ALA A 76 -36.23 -17.05 -25.71
C ALA A 76 -36.94 -15.76 -26.16
N GLN A 77 -37.90 -15.85 -27.09
CA GLN A 77 -38.74 -14.72 -27.50
C GLN A 77 -39.74 -14.29 -26.42
N GLU A 78 -40.38 -15.22 -25.71
CA GLU A 78 -41.34 -14.92 -24.64
C GLU A 78 -40.71 -14.19 -23.43
N PHE A 79 -39.43 -14.45 -23.17
CA PHE A 79 -38.65 -13.90 -22.06
C PHE A 79 -37.62 -12.81 -22.45
N ALA A 80 -37.51 -12.47 -23.74
CA ALA A 80 -36.51 -11.51 -24.26
C ALA A 80 -36.52 -10.14 -23.55
N ASP A 81 -37.71 -9.65 -23.18
CA ASP A 81 -37.90 -8.35 -22.51
C ASP A 81 -38.18 -8.45 -20.99
N LYS A 82 -37.92 -9.62 -20.37
CA LYS A 82 -38.28 -9.90 -18.96
C LYS A 82 -37.14 -10.50 -18.12
N ARG A 83 -35.88 -10.20 -18.43
CA ARG A 83 -34.74 -10.64 -17.60
C ARG A 83 -34.68 -9.84 -16.29
N ALA A 84 -34.56 -10.52 -15.16
CA ALA A 84 -34.30 -9.94 -13.86
C ALA A 84 -32.91 -9.32 -13.75
N VAL A 85 -31.90 -9.91 -14.40
CA VAL A 85 -30.48 -9.53 -14.32
C VAL A 85 -29.85 -9.49 -15.72
N CYS A 86 -28.92 -8.55 -15.95
CA CYS A 86 -28.28 -8.40 -17.26
C CYS A 86 -27.31 -9.55 -17.57
N GLY A 87 -26.27 -9.71 -16.74
CA GLY A 87 -25.25 -10.75 -16.91
C GLY A 87 -24.55 -10.74 -18.27
N PHE A 88 -24.53 -9.59 -18.97
CA PHE A 88 -23.84 -9.45 -20.25
C PHE A 88 -22.34 -9.57 -20.04
N VAL A 89 -21.69 -10.57 -20.66
CA VAL A 89 -20.26 -10.84 -20.52
C VAL A 89 -19.48 -9.99 -21.52
N TRP A 90 -18.50 -9.23 -21.02
CA TRP A 90 -17.65 -8.35 -21.79
C TRP A 90 -16.49 -9.07 -22.49
N GLY A 91 -16.11 -8.57 -23.66
CA GLY A 91 -14.86 -8.86 -24.35
C GLY A 91 -13.63 -8.18 -23.71
N ARG A 92 -12.50 -8.22 -24.42
CA ARG A 92 -11.29 -7.48 -24.00
C ARG A 92 -11.45 -6.01 -24.37
N ASN A 93 -11.38 -5.13 -23.38
CA ASN A 93 -11.54 -3.67 -23.50
C ASN A 93 -12.93 -3.23 -23.99
N ASP A 94 -13.99 -3.94 -23.60
CA ASP A 94 -15.35 -3.42 -23.80
C ASP A 94 -15.61 -2.21 -22.88
N LEU A 95 -16.47 -1.31 -23.34
CA LEU A 95 -16.83 -0.10 -22.62
C LEU A 95 -17.98 -0.38 -21.63
N ALA A 96 -17.75 -0.01 -20.36
CA ALA A 96 -18.73 -0.13 -19.28
C ALA A 96 -18.82 1.18 -18.49
N TYR A 97 -19.92 1.34 -17.75
CA TYR A 97 -20.17 2.45 -16.85
C TYR A 97 -20.06 1.98 -15.41
N ARG A 98 -19.32 2.74 -14.61
CA ARG A 98 -19.22 2.57 -13.17
C ARG A 98 -19.86 3.80 -12.50
N CYS A 99 -20.84 3.59 -11.65
CA CYS A 99 -21.67 4.65 -11.06
C CYS A 99 -21.50 4.62 -9.53
N ARG A 100 -20.71 5.56 -8.99
CA ARG A 100 -20.32 5.62 -7.57
C ARG A 100 -21.50 5.83 -6.62
N THR A 101 -22.61 6.38 -7.13
CA THR A 101 -23.88 6.44 -6.40
C THR A 101 -24.60 5.09 -6.30
N CYS A 102 -24.46 4.21 -7.30
CA CYS A 102 -25.25 2.97 -7.43
C CYS A 102 -24.45 1.69 -7.15
N GLU A 103 -23.13 1.72 -7.30
CA GLU A 103 -22.25 0.58 -6.99
C GLU A 103 -22.28 0.26 -5.49
N HIS A 104 -22.14 -1.02 -5.15
CA HIS A 104 -21.80 -1.44 -3.79
C HIS A 104 -20.28 -1.56 -3.57
N ASP A 105 -19.49 -1.79 -4.62
CA ASP A 105 -18.01 -1.81 -4.59
C ASP A 105 -17.38 -1.15 -5.83
N PRO A 106 -16.18 -0.56 -5.71
CA PRO A 106 -15.39 -0.03 -6.82
C PRO A 106 -15.12 -0.90 -8.07
N THR A 107 -15.36 -2.21 -8.05
CA THR A 107 -15.25 -3.06 -9.25
C THR A 107 -16.56 -3.26 -10.00
N CYS A 108 -17.71 -2.92 -9.41
CA CYS A 108 -19.01 -3.11 -10.03
C CYS A 108 -19.17 -2.22 -11.27
N ALA A 109 -19.81 -2.76 -12.31
CA ALA A 109 -20.01 -2.06 -13.57
C ALA A 109 -21.25 -2.55 -14.32
N ILE A 110 -21.80 -1.66 -15.14
CA ILE A 110 -22.93 -1.98 -16.02
C ILE A 110 -22.62 -1.65 -17.47
N CYS A 111 -23.16 -2.44 -18.40
CA CYS A 111 -22.96 -2.24 -19.83
C CYS A 111 -23.69 -0.98 -20.31
N VAL A 112 -23.23 -0.40 -21.43
CA VAL A 112 -23.80 0.84 -22.01
C VAL A 112 -25.34 0.81 -22.13
N PRO A 113 -25.99 -0.28 -22.62
CA PRO A 113 -27.44 -0.35 -22.65
C PRO A 113 -28.11 -0.30 -21.27
N CYS A 114 -27.49 -0.85 -20.22
CA CYS A 114 -28.08 -0.80 -18.88
C CYS A 114 -27.98 0.60 -18.29
N PHE A 115 -26.85 1.29 -18.46
CA PHE A 115 -26.68 2.68 -18.02
C PHE A 115 -27.68 3.62 -18.72
N GLN A 116 -27.83 3.50 -20.04
CA GLN A 116 -28.77 4.31 -20.83
C GLN A 116 -30.25 4.06 -20.50
N ASN A 117 -30.59 2.89 -19.95
CA ASN A 117 -31.96 2.52 -19.58
C ASN A 117 -32.22 2.57 -18.07
N GLY A 118 -31.24 2.98 -17.26
CA GLY A 118 -31.33 3.11 -15.80
C GLY A 118 -31.41 4.56 -15.36
N ASN A 119 -31.88 4.78 -14.13
CA ASN A 119 -31.88 6.12 -13.56
C ASN A 119 -30.50 6.46 -12.98
N HIS A 120 -29.77 7.30 -13.71
CA HIS A 120 -28.48 7.84 -13.30
C HIS A 120 -28.43 9.37 -13.40
N GLU A 121 -29.59 10.03 -13.35
CA GLU A 121 -29.69 11.49 -13.27
C GLU A 121 -29.10 11.97 -11.93
N ASP A 122 -28.29 13.04 -11.97
CA ASP A 122 -27.52 13.59 -10.83
C ASP A 122 -26.60 12.60 -10.07
N HIS A 123 -26.30 11.43 -10.64
CA HIS A 123 -25.37 10.46 -10.05
C HIS A 123 -23.90 10.72 -10.44
N ASP A 124 -22.95 10.38 -9.56
CA ASP A 124 -21.52 10.40 -9.89
C ASP A 124 -21.13 9.10 -10.62
N TYR A 125 -20.61 9.20 -11.84
CA TYR A 125 -20.21 8.06 -12.65
C TYR A 125 -18.94 8.31 -13.47
N SER A 126 -18.34 7.22 -13.96
CA SER A 126 -17.20 7.22 -14.85
C SER A 126 -17.28 6.08 -15.86
N ILE A 127 -16.74 6.34 -17.06
CA ILE A 127 -16.56 5.32 -18.08
C ILE A 127 -15.29 4.52 -17.76
N ILE A 128 -15.37 3.20 -17.87
CA ILE A 128 -14.24 2.28 -17.71
C ILE A 128 -14.16 1.33 -18.90
N TYR A 129 -12.97 0.75 -19.11
CA TYR A 129 -12.77 -0.38 -20.01
C TYR A 129 -12.50 -1.61 -19.14
N THR A 130 -13.27 -2.67 -19.33
CA THR A 130 -13.22 -3.83 -18.42
C THR A 130 -13.51 -5.16 -19.12
N GLY A 131 -13.29 -6.26 -18.41
CA GLY A 131 -13.81 -7.59 -18.69
C GLY A 131 -14.56 -8.14 -17.47
N GLY A 132 -15.39 -9.16 -17.64
CA GLY A 132 -16.30 -9.65 -16.58
C GLY A 132 -17.75 -9.68 -17.08
N CYS A 133 -18.73 -9.45 -16.21
CA CYS A 133 -20.14 -9.32 -16.61
C CYS A 133 -20.89 -8.14 -15.96
N CYS A 134 -21.97 -7.69 -16.62
CA CYS A 134 -22.79 -6.56 -16.19
C CYS A 134 -23.67 -6.86 -14.97
N ASP A 135 -23.48 -6.07 -13.90
CA ASP A 135 -24.13 -6.20 -12.59
C ASP A 135 -25.58 -5.70 -12.52
N CYS A 136 -26.12 -5.12 -13.60
CA CYS A 136 -27.45 -4.51 -13.58
C CYS A 136 -28.54 -5.54 -13.26
N GLY A 137 -29.31 -5.31 -12.19
CA GLY A 137 -30.32 -6.23 -11.68
C GLY A 137 -29.82 -7.20 -10.60
N ASP A 138 -28.51 -7.22 -10.32
CA ASP A 138 -27.97 -7.99 -9.20
C ASP A 138 -27.93 -7.14 -7.93
N GLU A 139 -28.87 -7.40 -7.01
CA GLU A 139 -28.99 -6.72 -5.71
C GLU A 139 -27.77 -6.94 -4.80
N THR A 140 -26.87 -7.87 -5.14
CA THR A 140 -25.62 -8.11 -4.39
C THR A 140 -24.46 -7.21 -4.83
N ALA A 141 -24.57 -6.56 -5.99
CA ALA A 141 -23.51 -5.74 -6.60
C ALA A 141 -23.96 -4.30 -6.94
N TRP A 142 -25.25 -4.09 -7.19
CA TRP A 142 -25.79 -2.80 -7.62
C TRP A 142 -27.10 -2.44 -6.90
N LYS A 143 -27.25 -1.18 -6.49
CA LYS A 143 -28.45 -0.70 -5.80
C LYS A 143 -29.68 -0.73 -6.71
N ARG A 144 -30.84 -1.03 -6.11
CA ARG A 144 -32.13 -1.10 -6.82
C ARG A 144 -32.52 0.21 -7.50
N GLU A 145 -32.17 1.37 -6.94
CA GLU A 145 -32.44 2.68 -7.58
C GLU A 145 -31.71 2.82 -8.94
N GLY A 146 -30.54 2.22 -9.07
CA GLY A 146 -29.71 2.24 -10.28
C GLY A 146 -29.99 1.11 -11.27
N PHE A 147 -31.06 0.33 -11.07
CA PHE A 147 -31.47 -0.72 -11.99
C PHE A 147 -32.06 -0.13 -13.28
N CYS A 148 -31.77 -0.78 -14.42
CA CYS A 148 -32.36 -0.37 -15.67
C CYS A 148 -33.82 -0.85 -15.79
N SER A 149 -34.60 -0.16 -16.61
CA SER A 149 -36.03 -0.44 -16.84
C SER A 149 -36.33 -1.89 -17.22
N LYS A 150 -35.35 -2.60 -17.80
CA LYS A 150 -35.43 -4.02 -18.19
C LYS A 150 -35.06 -5.01 -17.08
N HIS A 151 -34.11 -4.70 -16.17
CA HIS A 151 -33.55 -5.65 -15.20
C HIS A 151 -33.90 -5.25 -13.76
N LYS A 152 -34.92 -5.89 -13.17
CA LYS A 152 -35.56 -5.43 -11.92
C LYS A 152 -35.30 -6.26 -10.67
N GLY A 153 -34.28 -7.11 -10.65
CA GLY A 153 -33.91 -7.91 -9.48
C GLY A 153 -34.34 -9.37 -9.55
N THR A 154 -33.46 -10.27 -9.08
CA THR A 154 -33.63 -11.74 -9.06
C THR A 154 -34.94 -12.23 -8.44
N ASN A 155 -35.55 -11.42 -7.56
CA ASN A 155 -36.87 -11.65 -6.97
C ASN A 155 -38.02 -11.80 -8.00
N GLN A 156 -37.81 -11.45 -9.27
CA GLN A 156 -38.78 -11.61 -10.35
C GLN A 156 -38.59 -12.91 -11.17
N ILE A 157 -37.53 -13.68 -10.92
CA ILE A 157 -37.28 -14.95 -11.62
C ILE A 157 -38.33 -15.97 -11.20
N LYS A 158 -39.26 -16.29 -12.10
CA LYS A 158 -40.22 -17.38 -11.89
C LYS A 158 -39.49 -18.74 -12.00
N PRO A 159 -39.85 -19.73 -11.17
CA PRO A 159 -39.35 -21.10 -11.37
C PRO A 159 -39.81 -21.64 -12.73
N LEU A 160 -39.04 -22.59 -13.28
CA LEU A 160 -39.40 -23.31 -14.50
C LEU A 160 -40.77 -24.00 -14.32
N PRO A 161 -41.69 -23.97 -15.31
CA PRO A 161 -42.99 -24.62 -15.20
C PRO A 161 -42.86 -26.10 -14.82
N GLU A 162 -43.70 -26.58 -13.90
CA GLU A 162 -43.54 -27.89 -13.26
C GLU A 162 -43.56 -29.06 -14.27
N GLU A 163 -44.43 -29.01 -15.28
CA GLU A 163 -44.47 -30.00 -16.37
C GLU A 163 -43.14 -30.09 -17.12
N LEU A 164 -42.51 -28.94 -17.39
CA LEU A 164 -41.23 -28.86 -18.08
C LEU A 164 -40.08 -29.29 -17.16
N ALA A 165 -40.09 -28.89 -15.89
CA ALA A 165 -39.10 -29.34 -14.91
C ALA A 165 -39.11 -30.87 -14.73
N ASN A 166 -40.30 -31.47 -14.70
CA ASN A 166 -40.50 -32.93 -14.63
C ASN A 166 -40.07 -33.67 -15.91
N SER A 167 -40.09 -33.00 -17.07
CA SER A 167 -39.66 -33.56 -18.36
C SER A 167 -38.14 -33.43 -18.55
N VAL A 168 -37.59 -32.23 -18.38
CA VAL A 168 -36.17 -31.91 -18.60
C VAL A 168 -35.29 -32.49 -17.48
N GLY A 169 -35.74 -32.39 -16.22
CA GLY A 169 -34.92 -32.68 -15.03
C GLY A 169 -34.32 -34.10 -14.97
N PRO A 170 -35.10 -35.18 -15.17
CA PRO A 170 -34.58 -36.54 -15.11
C PRO A 170 -33.62 -36.89 -16.25
N VAL A 171 -33.85 -36.32 -17.45
CA VAL A 171 -32.98 -36.53 -18.62
C VAL A 171 -31.68 -35.75 -18.46
N LEU A 172 -31.76 -34.52 -17.93
CA LEU A 172 -30.59 -33.69 -17.64
C LEU A 172 -29.71 -34.33 -16.56
N ASP A 173 -30.28 -34.87 -15.48
CA ASP A 173 -29.52 -35.60 -14.46
C ASP A 173 -28.75 -36.79 -15.04
N ALA A 174 -29.39 -37.58 -15.90
CA ALA A 174 -28.74 -38.70 -16.55
C ALA A 174 -27.56 -38.25 -17.42
N LEU A 175 -27.70 -37.14 -18.15
CA LEU A 175 -26.62 -36.56 -18.95
C LEU A 175 -25.48 -36.02 -18.06
N LEU A 176 -25.81 -35.28 -17.00
CA LEU A 176 -24.85 -34.71 -16.05
C LEU A 176 -24.08 -35.82 -15.31
N ALA A 177 -24.73 -36.92 -14.94
CA ALA A 177 -24.09 -38.10 -14.36
C ALA A 177 -23.14 -38.79 -15.36
N CYS A 178 -23.57 -39.03 -16.60
CA CYS A 178 -22.70 -39.57 -17.64
C CYS A 178 -21.48 -38.67 -17.93
N TRP A 179 -21.66 -37.34 -17.90
CA TRP A 179 -20.56 -36.39 -18.03
C TRP A 179 -19.61 -36.45 -16.83
N MET A 180 -20.13 -36.47 -15.61
CA MET A 180 -19.35 -36.62 -14.38
C MET A 180 -18.50 -37.90 -14.40
N ASP A 181 -19.08 -39.05 -14.74
CA ASP A 181 -18.37 -40.33 -14.80
C ASP A 181 -17.17 -40.27 -15.76
N LYS A 182 -17.34 -39.65 -16.94
CA LYS A 182 -16.25 -39.46 -17.91
C LYS A 182 -15.15 -38.52 -17.40
N LEU A 183 -15.52 -37.43 -16.73
CA LEU A 183 -14.54 -36.50 -16.14
C LEU A 183 -13.75 -37.16 -15.00
N VAL A 184 -14.42 -37.92 -14.13
CA VAL A 184 -13.79 -38.64 -13.00
C VAL A 184 -12.84 -39.74 -13.50
N LEU A 185 -13.22 -40.48 -14.54
CA LEU A 185 -12.34 -41.48 -15.17
C LEU A 185 -11.04 -40.84 -15.67
N VAL A 186 -11.11 -39.69 -16.35
CA VAL A 186 -9.93 -38.99 -16.85
C VAL A 186 -9.10 -38.35 -15.72
N GLU A 187 -9.75 -37.81 -14.68
CA GLU A 187 -9.05 -37.27 -13.50
C GLU A 187 -8.24 -38.36 -12.78
N GLN A 188 -8.77 -39.58 -12.65
CA GLN A 188 -8.09 -40.71 -12.00
C GLN A 188 -6.97 -41.33 -12.85
N GLN A 189 -7.12 -41.37 -14.17
CA GLN A 189 -6.17 -42.04 -15.08
C GLN A 189 -4.86 -41.27 -15.32
N LYS A 190 -4.74 -40.04 -14.82
CA LYS A 190 -3.66 -39.09 -15.10
C LYS A 190 -2.24 -39.47 -14.61
N TYR A 191 -2.05 -40.73 -14.22
CA TYR A 191 -0.80 -41.30 -13.70
C TYR A 191 -0.40 -42.61 -14.42
N ALA A 192 -1.01 -42.96 -15.57
CA ALA A 192 -0.96 -44.31 -16.16
C ALA A 192 -0.75 -44.32 -17.70
N LYS A 193 0.51 -44.08 -18.11
CA LYS A 193 1.10 -44.08 -19.47
C LYS A 193 0.27 -44.58 -20.68
N VAL A 194 0.30 -43.77 -21.74
CA VAL A 194 0.25 -44.10 -23.19
C VAL A 194 -1.13 -44.50 -23.75
N GLY A 195 -2.04 -45.07 -22.97
CA GLY A 195 -3.45 -45.19 -23.37
C GLY A 195 -4.24 -43.87 -23.31
N GLU A 196 -3.70 -42.89 -22.58
CA GLU A 196 -4.43 -41.75 -21.99
C GLU A 196 -4.98 -40.73 -22.99
N ARG A 197 -4.31 -40.49 -24.12
CA ARG A 197 -4.72 -39.44 -25.09
C ARG A 197 -6.14 -39.66 -25.60
N ASN A 198 -6.50 -40.91 -25.89
CA ASN A 198 -7.81 -41.24 -26.45
C ASN A 198 -8.96 -40.92 -25.48
N ALA A 199 -8.79 -41.21 -24.18
CA ALA A 199 -9.80 -40.92 -23.16
C ALA A 199 -9.94 -39.41 -22.92
N ILE A 200 -8.82 -38.68 -22.87
CA ILE A 200 -8.80 -37.21 -22.77
C ILE A 200 -9.48 -36.60 -24.01
N GLU A 201 -9.21 -37.09 -25.22
CA GLU A 201 -9.87 -36.62 -26.45
C GLU A 201 -11.39 -36.84 -26.37
N VAL A 202 -11.87 -38.05 -26.06
CA VAL A 202 -13.31 -38.32 -25.94
C VAL A 202 -13.98 -37.45 -24.87
N ALA A 203 -13.33 -37.24 -23.71
CA ALA A 203 -13.84 -36.37 -22.66
C ALA A 203 -13.87 -34.89 -23.08
N ASN A 204 -12.94 -34.43 -23.92
CA ASN A 204 -12.98 -33.08 -24.50
C ASN A 204 -14.18 -32.89 -25.42
N GLU A 205 -14.41 -33.81 -26.38
CA GLU A 205 -15.53 -33.70 -27.33
C GLU A 205 -16.88 -33.72 -26.59
N LEU A 206 -17.08 -34.67 -25.66
CA LEU A 206 -18.30 -34.74 -24.83
C LEU A 206 -18.48 -33.47 -23.98
N SER A 207 -17.43 -33.00 -23.31
CA SER A 207 -17.52 -31.81 -22.47
C SER A 207 -17.83 -30.56 -23.26
N LEU A 208 -17.29 -30.41 -24.47
CA LEU A 208 -17.60 -29.29 -25.35
C LEU A 208 -19.09 -29.29 -25.72
N ALA A 209 -19.59 -30.43 -26.21
CA ALA A 209 -20.97 -30.57 -26.65
C ALA A 209 -21.98 -30.37 -25.49
N VAL A 210 -21.70 -30.96 -24.31
CA VAL A 210 -22.53 -30.76 -23.11
C VAL A 210 -22.51 -29.30 -22.66
N VAL A 211 -21.35 -28.64 -22.64
CA VAL A 211 -21.26 -27.24 -22.25
C VAL A 211 -21.99 -26.32 -23.23
N GLU A 212 -21.96 -26.59 -24.53
CA GLU A 212 -22.71 -25.81 -25.53
C GLU A 212 -24.24 -26.00 -25.37
N LEU A 213 -24.69 -27.22 -25.05
CA LEU A 213 -26.09 -27.47 -24.68
C LEU A 213 -26.50 -26.67 -23.44
N LEU A 214 -25.72 -26.74 -22.35
CA LEU A 214 -26.01 -26.01 -21.10
C LEU A 214 -25.96 -24.49 -21.31
N LEU A 215 -25.06 -23.97 -22.14
CA LEU A 215 -25.02 -22.56 -22.54
C LEU A 215 -26.28 -22.16 -23.33
N SER A 216 -26.78 -23.01 -24.23
CA SER A 216 -28.04 -22.74 -24.95
C SER A 216 -29.22 -22.60 -23.99
N PHE A 217 -29.29 -23.47 -22.97
CA PHE A 217 -30.30 -23.42 -21.91
C PHE A 217 -30.18 -22.15 -21.07
N CYS A 218 -28.97 -21.80 -20.62
CA CYS A 218 -28.72 -20.60 -19.82
C CYS A 218 -28.92 -19.29 -20.59
N ASN A 219 -28.86 -19.32 -21.93
CA ASN A 219 -29.14 -18.14 -22.77
C ASN A 219 -30.63 -18.00 -23.13
N CYS A 220 -31.39 -19.09 -23.07
CA CYS A 220 -32.82 -19.14 -23.38
C CYS A 220 -33.68 -18.36 -22.35
N SER A 221 -33.60 -18.70 -21.06
CA SER A 221 -34.32 -17.99 -19.99
C SER A 221 -33.61 -18.10 -18.64
N GLU A 222 -33.85 -17.15 -17.74
CA GLU A 222 -33.30 -17.18 -16.38
C GLU A 222 -33.89 -18.32 -15.53
N SER A 223 -35.17 -18.66 -15.75
CA SER A 223 -35.81 -19.83 -15.15
C SER A 223 -35.06 -21.12 -15.51
N LEU A 224 -34.64 -21.25 -16.77
CA LEU A 224 -33.89 -22.41 -17.24
C LEU A 224 -32.40 -22.34 -16.81
N LEU A 225 -31.79 -21.15 -16.73
CA LEU A 225 -30.46 -20.94 -16.14
C LEU A 225 -30.42 -21.37 -14.66
N SER A 226 -31.33 -20.86 -13.84
CA SER A 226 -31.43 -21.19 -12.40
C SER A 226 -31.73 -22.67 -12.20
N PHE A 227 -32.62 -23.25 -13.02
CA PHE A 227 -32.86 -24.70 -13.04
C PHE A 227 -31.58 -25.47 -13.37
N THR A 228 -30.90 -25.16 -14.48
CA THR A 228 -29.65 -25.82 -14.89
C THR A 228 -28.56 -25.72 -13.81
N GLY A 229 -28.34 -24.54 -13.24
CA GLY A 229 -27.39 -24.34 -12.14
C GLY A 229 -27.73 -25.20 -10.93
N ARG A 230 -29.00 -25.25 -10.52
CA ARG A 230 -29.45 -26.11 -9.42
C ARG A 230 -29.22 -27.60 -9.69
N ARG A 231 -29.54 -28.09 -10.89
CA ARG A 231 -29.28 -29.50 -11.27
C ARG A 231 -27.79 -29.83 -11.29
N MET A 232 -26.93 -28.89 -11.70
CA MET A 232 -25.48 -29.06 -11.62
C MET A 232 -24.94 -29.13 -10.19
N LEU A 233 -25.56 -28.41 -9.23
CA LEU A 233 -25.23 -28.49 -7.80
C LEU A 233 -25.76 -29.80 -7.16
N GLU A 234 -26.97 -30.21 -7.51
CA GLU A 234 -27.58 -31.47 -7.05
C GLU A 234 -26.83 -32.71 -7.57
N CYS A 235 -26.17 -32.60 -8.73
CA CYS A 235 -25.24 -33.60 -9.25
C CYS A 235 -23.96 -33.67 -8.39
N SER A 236 -24.04 -34.42 -7.29
CA SER A 236 -23.03 -34.52 -6.23
C SER A 236 -21.60 -34.69 -6.75
N GLY A 237 -20.79 -33.64 -6.63
CA GLY A 237 -19.38 -33.64 -7.01
C GLY A 237 -19.07 -33.17 -8.44
N LEU A 238 -20.06 -32.96 -9.30
CA LEU A 238 -19.85 -32.50 -10.69
C LEU A 238 -19.09 -31.17 -10.73
N VAL A 239 -19.59 -30.12 -10.08
CA VAL A 239 -18.96 -28.78 -10.09
C VAL A 239 -17.54 -28.83 -9.51
N ASN A 240 -17.30 -29.67 -8.51
CA ASN A 240 -15.97 -29.90 -7.95
C ASN A 240 -14.97 -30.47 -8.98
N VAL A 241 -15.41 -31.39 -9.85
CA VAL A 241 -14.57 -31.97 -10.92
C VAL A 241 -14.41 -30.97 -12.07
N ILE A 242 -15.47 -30.24 -12.43
CA ILE A 242 -15.44 -29.19 -13.47
C ILE A 242 -14.41 -28.10 -13.12
N VAL A 243 -14.37 -27.64 -11.87
CA VAL A 243 -13.38 -26.64 -11.41
C VAL A 243 -11.94 -27.17 -11.52
N ARG A 244 -11.71 -28.48 -11.34
CA ARG A 244 -10.39 -29.10 -11.53
C ARG A 244 -10.09 -29.49 -12.98
N ALA A 245 -11.05 -29.34 -13.91
CA ALA A 245 -10.94 -29.84 -15.27
C ALA A 245 -9.87 -29.11 -16.10
N GLU A 246 -9.51 -27.86 -15.75
CA GLU A 246 -8.39 -27.14 -16.37
C GLU A 246 -7.05 -27.89 -16.24
N ARG A 247 -6.93 -28.79 -15.25
CA ARG A 247 -5.73 -29.63 -15.08
C ARG A 247 -5.60 -30.70 -16.17
N PHE A 248 -6.69 -31.16 -16.80
CA PHE A 248 -6.69 -32.35 -17.66
C PHE A 248 -7.45 -32.24 -18.99
N LEU A 249 -8.30 -31.22 -19.19
CA LEU A 249 -8.95 -30.92 -20.46
C LEU A 249 -8.15 -29.91 -21.31
N GLY A 250 -8.48 -29.82 -22.59
CA GLY A 250 -7.83 -28.92 -23.54
C GLY A 250 -8.32 -27.48 -23.44
N LYS A 251 -7.44 -26.50 -23.76
CA LYS A 251 -7.70 -25.06 -23.62
C LYS A 251 -9.02 -24.58 -24.26
N LYS A 252 -9.46 -25.15 -25.41
CA LYS A 252 -10.77 -24.84 -26.05
C LYS A 252 -11.94 -25.14 -25.11
N VAL A 253 -11.93 -26.33 -24.52
CA VAL A 253 -13.00 -26.84 -23.64
C VAL A 253 -13.00 -26.10 -22.31
N VAL A 254 -11.83 -25.87 -21.72
CA VAL A 254 -11.67 -25.09 -20.48
C VAL A 254 -12.26 -23.67 -20.64
N LYS A 255 -11.97 -23.00 -21.77
CA LYS A 255 -12.55 -21.68 -22.07
C LYS A 255 -14.09 -21.73 -22.12
N LYS A 256 -14.67 -22.77 -22.72
CA LYS A 256 -16.12 -22.97 -22.77
C LYS A 256 -16.73 -23.30 -21.39
N ILE A 257 -16.04 -24.10 -20.58
CA ILE A 257 -16.43 -24.35 -19.18
C ILE A 257 -16.46 -23.03 -18.40
N HIS A 258 -15.45 -22.16 -18.57
CA HIS A 258 -15.42 -20.86 -17.90
C HIS A 258 -16.56 -19.94 -18.38
N GLU A 259 -16.89 -19.95 -19.68
CA GLU A 259 -18.05 -19.24 -20.24
C GLU A 259 -19.37 -19.69 -19.58
N LEU A 260 -19.57 -21.01 -19.41
CA LEU A 260 -20.74 -21.56 -18.71
C LEU A 260 -20.77 -21.20 -17.22
N LEU A 261 -19.64 -21.35 -16.52
CA LEU A 261 -19.55 -21.02 -15.10
C LEU A 261 -19.82 -19.53 -14.85
N LEU A 262 -19.21 -18.62 -15.64
CA LEU A 262 -19.50 -17.19 -15.60
C LEU A 262 -20.98 -16.88 -15.87
N LYS A 263 -21.60 -17.57 -16.84
CA LYS A 263 -23.02 -17.41 -17.13
C LYS A 263 -23.90 -17.83 -15.94
N LEU A 264 -23.54 -18.91 -15.26
CA LEU A 264 -24.26 -19.44 -14.10
C LEU A 264 -24.09 -18.59 -12.83
N LEU A 265 -23.06 -17.73 -12.72
CA LEU A 265 -22.93 -16.77 -11.61
C LEU A 265 -24.08 -15.75 -11.54
N GLY A 266 -24.90 -15.63 -12.59
CA GLY A 266 -26.13 -14.83 -12.55
C GLY A 266 -27.22 -15.40 -11.63
N ASP A 267 -27.15 -16.69 -11.26
CA ASP A 267 -27.98 -17.28 -10.21
C ASP A 267 -27.26 -17.15 -8.86
N THR A 268 -27.91 -16.54 -7.86
CA THR A 268 -27.29 -16.23 -6.57
C THR A 268 -26.97 -17.47 -5.74
N ILE A 269 -27.77 -18.53 -5.84
CA ILE A 269 -27.55 -19.80 -5.15
C ILE A 269 -26.33 -20.50 -5.77
N PHE A 270 -26.26 -20.55 -7.10
CA PHE A 270 -25.10 -21.06 -7.82
C PHE A 270 -23.84 -20.25 -7.52
N LYS A 271 -23.90 -18.91 -7.54
CA LYS A 271 -22.77 -18.04 -7.20
C LYS A 271 -22.20 -18.36 -5.81
N TYR A 272 -23.05 -18.50 -4.80
CA TYR A 272 -22.63 -18.81 -3.43
C TYR A 272 -22.06 -20.23 -3.26
N GLU A 273 -22.71 -21.27 -3.81
CA GLU A 273 -22.18 -22.65 -3.75
C GLU A 273 -20.89 -22.82 -4.57
N PHE A 274 -20.83 -22.23 -5.77
CA PHE A 274 -19.63 -22.20 -6.59
C PHE A 274 -18.47 -21.49 -5.88
N ALA A 275 -18.73 -20.37 -5.22
CA ALA A 275 -17.70 -19.64 -4.46
C ALA A 275 -17.08 -20.49 -3.36
N LYS A 276 -17.88 -21.29 -2.64
CA LYS A 276 -17.35 -22.24 -1.64
C LYS A 276 -16.45 -23.30 -2.28
N ILE A 277 -16.85 -23.88 -3.41
CA ILE A 277 -16.05 -24.85 -4.17
C ILE A 277 -14.76 -24.21 -4.71
N PHE A 278 -14.82 -22.97 -5.20
CA PHE A 278 -13.66 -22.21 -5.67
C PHE A 278 -12.63 -21.96 -4.54
N ILE A 279 -13.10 -21.63 -3.33
CA ILE A 279 -12.24 -21.45 -2.16
C ILE A 279 -11.58 -22.77 -1.73
N GLU A 280 -12.23 -23.93 -1.93
CA GLU A 280 -11.60 -25.24 -1.72
C GLU A 280 -10.54 -25.56 -2.77
N TYR A 281 -10.75 -25.11 -4.00
CA TYR A 281 -9.81 -25.31 -5.10
C TYR A 281 -8.57 -24.43 -4.97
N TYR A 282 -8.72 -23.20 -4.49
CA TYR A 282 -7.66 -22.18 -4.47
C TYR A 282 -6.32 -22.69 -3.88
N PRO A 283 -6.26 -23.35 -2.70
CA PRO A 283 -5.01 -23.85 -2.12
C PRO A 283 -4.42 -25.03 -2.88
N ILE A 284 -5.25 -25.82 -3.57
CA ILE A 284 -4.78 -26.94 -4.39
C ILE A 284 -3.92 -26.39 -5.52
N THR A 285 -4.42 -25.37 -6.22
CA THR A 285 -3.70 -24.73 -7.33
C THR A 285 -2.44 -24.02 -6.87
N VAL A 286 -2.52 -23.16 -5.84
CA VAL A 286 -1.33 -22.45 -5.33
C VAL A 286 -0.25 -23.45 -4.91
N LYS A 287 -0.61 -24.54 -4.22
CA LYS A 287 0.35 -25.56 -3.80
C LYS A 287 1.07 -26.26 -4.95
N GLU A 288 0.43 -26.44 -6.11
CA GLU A 288 1.10 -26.97 -7.30
C GLU A 288 2.05 -25.92 -7.91
N LEU A 289 1.63 -24.65 -8.00
CA LEU A 289 2.47 -23.52 -8.44
C LEU A 289 3.72 -23.36 -7.56
N THR A 290 3.56 -23.43 -6.23
CA THR A 290 4.67 -23.36 -5.25
C THR A 290 5.67 -24.52 -5.44
N LYS A 291 5.19 -25.75 -5.66
CA LYS A 291 6.07 -26.91 -5.89
C LYS A 291 6.91 -26.80 -7.15
N GLU A 292 6.32 -26.33 -8.25
CA GLU A 292 7.04 -26.18 -9.54
C GLU A 292 7.88 -24.90 -9.57
N SER A 293 7.68 -23.97 -8.62
CA SER A 293 8.50 -22.75 -8.43
C SER A 293 8.63 -21.89 -9.70
N SER A 294 7.53 -21.72 -10.45
CA SER A 294 7.50 -20.90 -11.67
C SER A 294 6.12 -20.31 -11.99
N ASP A 295 6.05 -18.99 -12.16
CA ASP A 295 4.85 -18.26 -12.61
C ASP A 295 4.41 -18.63 -14.04
N SER A 296 5.28 -19.24 -14.85
CA SER A 296 4.94 -19.68 -16.23
C SER A 296 3.75 -20.66 -16.28
N ILE A 297 3.43 -21.28 -15.15
CA ILE A 297 2.37 -22.26 -14.99
C ILE A 297 1.02 -21.59 -14.70
N LEU A 298 0.99 -20.30 -14.32
CA LEU A 298 -0.24 -19.55 -14.07
C LEU A 298 -1.20 -19.59 -15.28
N GLU A 299 -0.66 -19.61 -16.50
CA GLU A 299 -1.45 -19.79 -17.75
C GLU A 299 -2.17 -21.14 -17.87
N ARG A 300 -1.75 -22.17 -17.11
CA ARG A 300 -2.42 -23.47 -17.04
C ARG A 300 -3.57 -23.49 -16.03
N TYR A 301 -3.67 -22.46 -15.19
CA TYR A 301 -4.69 -22.33 -14.15
C TYR A 301 -5.50 -21.01 -14.27
N PRO A 302 -6.07 -20.70 -15.45
CA PRO A 302 -6.82 -19.47 -15.67
C PRO A 302 -8.07 -19.33 -14.79
N LEU A 303 -8.56 -20.37 -14.12
CA LEU A 303 -9.75 -20.30 -13.27
C LEU A 303 -9.53 -19.35 -12.09
N LEU A 304 -8.35 -19.38 -11.44
CA LEU A 304 -8.01 -18.44 -10.36
C LEU A 304 -8.20 -16.98 -10.82
N SER A 305 -7.61 -16.62 -11.96
CA SER A 305 -7.60 -15.25 -12.45
C SER A 305 -8.92 -14.81 -13.09
N THR A 306 -9.74 -15.76 -13.54
CA THR A 306 -11.08 -15.51 -14.11
C THR A 306 -12.11 -15.24 -13.01
N PHE A 307 -12.04 -15.98 -11.89
CA PHE A 307 -13.12 -16.00 -10.89
C PHE A 307 -12.81 -15.27 -9.58
N SER A 308 -11.55 -15.01 -9.22
CA SER A 308 -11.23 -14.36 -7.94
C SER A 308 -11.91 -12.99 -7.79
N VAL A 309 -11.78 -12.13 -8.80
CA VAL A 309 -12.44 -10.81 -8.84
C VAL A 309 -13.97 -10.96 -8.76
N GLN A 310 -14.56 -11.85 -9.55
CA GLN A 310 -16.01 -12.04 -9.64
C GLN A 310 -16.66 -12.59 -8.34
N ILE A 311 -15.86 -13.01 -7.35
CA ILE A 311 -16.32 -13.55 -6.06
C ILE A 311 -15.86 -12.68 -4.90
N PHE A 312 -14.61 -12.22 -4.89
CA PHE A 312 -13.96 -11.53 -3.77
C PHE A 312 -14.25 -10.02 -3.74
N THR A 313 -14.89 -9.47 -4.76
CA THR A 313 -15.32 -8.05 -4.77
C THR A 313 -16.84 -7.89 -4.63
N VAL A 314 -17.59 -8.95 -4.31
CA VAL A 314 -19.07 -8.91 -4.21
C VAL A 314 -19.49 -8.60 -2.77
N PRO A 315 -20.03 -7.40 -2.45
CA PRO A 315 -20.10 -6.94 -1.06
C PRO A 315 -21.02 -7.72 -0.13
N THR A 316 -22.09 -8.36 -0.61
CA THR A 316 -22.91 -9.20 0.27
C THR A 316 -22.35 -10.61 0.43
N LEU A 317 -21.61 -11.10 -0.58
CA LEU A 317 -21.10 -12.48 -0.64
C LEU A 317 -19.73 -12.61 0.04
N THR A 318 -18.80 -11.69 -0.22
CA THR A 318 -17.43 -11.81 0.29
C THR A 318 -17.35 -11.79 1.83
N PRO A 319 -18.04 -10.90 2.58
CA PRO A 319 -18.07 -10.93 4.04
C PRO A 319 -18.71 -12.23 4.59
N GLN A 320 -19.74 -12.74 3.91
CA GLN A 320 -20.34 -14.03 4.26
C GLN A 320 -19.33 -15.18 4.11
N LEU A 321 -18.57 -15.23 3.00
CA LEU A 321 -17.54 -16.23 2.78
C LEU A 321 -16.36 -16.12 3.77
N VAL A 322 -16.02 -14.91 4.21
CA VAL A 322 -15.01 -14.68 5.26
C VAL A 322 -15.47 -15.28 6.59
N ARG A 323 -16.74 -15.10 6.98
CA ARG A 323 -17.33 -15.63 8.22
C ARG A 323 -17.54 -17.15 8.16
N GLU A 324 -18.16 -17.66 7.08
CA GLU A 324 -18.63 -19.06 7.01
C GLU A 324 -17.59 -20.06 6.54
N VAL A 325 -16.69 -19.69 5.61
CA VAL A 325 -15.69 -20.60 5.02
C VAL A 325 -14.24 -20.15 5.23
N ASN A 326 -14.03 -19.16 6.10
CA ASN A 326 -12.70 -18.63 6.46
C ASN A 326 -11.87 -18.16 5.25
N LEU A 327 -12.51 -17.56 4.24
CA LEU A 327 -11.89 -17.13 2.98
C LEU A 327 -10.52 -16.45 3.17
N LEU A 328 -10.43 -15.43 4.03
CA LEU A 328 -9.17 -14.72 4.24
C LEU A 328 -8.09 -15.59 4.90
N GLY A 329 -8.46 -16.48 5.82
CA GLY A 329 -7.54 -17.45 6.42
C GLY A 329 -7.02 -18.48 5.41
N VAL A 330 -7.83 -18.83 4.40
CA VAL A 330 -7.41 -19.68 3.28
C VAL A 330 -6.39 -18.96 2.39
N LEU A 331 -6.66 -17.71 1.98
CA LEU A 331 -5.72 -16.90 1.19
C LEU A 331 -4.40 -16.63 1.93
N LEU A 332 -4.48 -16.25 3.20
CA LEU A 332 -3.31 -16.03 4.06
C LEU A 332 -2.50 -17.33 4.25
N GLY A 333 -3.17 -18.47 4.42
CA GLY A 333 -2.51 -19.78 4.46
C GLY A 333 -1.74 -20.11 3.18
N CYS A 334 -2.30 -19.78 2.02
CA CYS A 334 -1.65 -19.97 0.72
C CYS A 334 -0.40 -19.07 0.57
N LEU A 335 -0.51 -17.79 0.97
CA LEU A 335 0.62 -16.85 0.90
C LEU A 335 1.73 -17.20 1.89
N MET A 336 1.38 -17.68 3.09
CA MET A 336 2.36 -18.23 4.04
C MET A 336 3.08 -19.47 3.50
N ASP A 337 2.35 -20.46 2.96
CA ASP A 337 2.96 -21.68 2.37
C ASP A 337 3.89 -21.32 1.18
N LEU A 338 3.55 -20.29 0.39
CA LEU A 338 4.40 -19.77 -0.69
C LEU A 338 5.66 -19.09 -0.14
N PHE A 339 5.54 -18.15 0.81
CA PHE A 339 6.71 -17.48 1.40
C PHE A 339 7.64 -18.47 2.09
N PHE A 340 7.13 -19.46 2.82
CA PHE A 340 7.97 -20.50 3.42
C PHE A 340 8.77 -21.32 2.39
N SER A 341 8.31 -21.50 1.15
CA SER A 341 9.13 -22.16 0.11
C SER A 341 10.31 -21.29 -0.38
N CYS A 342 10.24 -19.97 -0.17
CA CYS A 342 11.22 -18.99 -0.62
C CYS A 342 12.09 -18.43 0.52
N VAL A 343 11.87 -18.87 1.77
CA VAL A 343 12.62 -18.39 2.95
C VAL A 343 14.01 -19.03 3.04
N ALA A 344 14.98 -18.25 3.53
CA ALA A 344 16.34 -18.66 3.85
C ALA A 344 16.46 -19.31 5.24
N GLU A 345 17.65 -19.83 5.56
CA GLU A 345 17.99 -20.29 6.91
C GLU A 345 17.87 -19.16 7.96
N ASP A 346 18.19 -17.91 7.59
CA ASP A 346 18.04 -16.74 8.47
C ASP A 346 16.57 -16.38 8.80
N GLY A 347 15.60 -17.00 8.12
CA GLY A 347 14.17 -16.75 8.30
C GLY A 347 13.55 -15.67 7.41
N ARG A 348 14.34 -15.03 6.53
CA ARG A 348 13.88 -13.97 5.62
C ARG A 348 13.53 -14.52 4.24
N LEU A 349 12.66 -13.84 3.52
CA LEU A 349 12.29 -14.16 2.15
C LEU A 349 13.48 -13.91 1.20
N GLN A 350 13.93 -14.94 0.46
CA GLN A 350 14.99 -14.78 -0.54
C GLN A 350 14.41 -14.23 -1.84
N ALA A 351 14.77 -12.99 -2.19
CA ALA A 351 14.29 -12.31 -3.39
C ALA A 351 14.54 -13.12 -4.68
N SER A 352 15.71 -13.79 -4.80
CA SER A 352 16.07 -14.61 -5.95
C SER A 352 15.18 -15.85 -6.14
N LYS A 353 14.79 -16.54 -5.06
CA LYS A 353 13.82 -17.65 -5.13
C LYS A 353 12.40 -17.13 -5.39
N TRP A 354 12.05 -16.05 -4.69
CA TRP A 354 10.73 -15.44 -4.77
C TRP A 354 10.42 -14.83 -6.14
N ALA A 355 11.43 -14.33 -6.85
CA ALA A 355 11.30 -13.76 -8.20
C ALA A 355 10.67 -14.70 -9.25
N ASN A 356 10.70 -16.01 -9.01
CA ASN A 356 10.08 -17.03 -9.87
C ASN A 356 8.58 -17.27 -9.57
N VAL A 357 8.08 -16.79 -8.43
CA VAL A 357 6.69 -16.91 -7.95
C VAL A 357 6.11 -15.54 -7.60
N TYR A 358 6.60 -14.51 -8.30
CA TYR A 358 6.25 -13.10 -8.12
C TYR A 358 4.80 -12.83 -8.53
N GLU A 359 4.37 -13.25 -9.73
CA GLU A 359 3.00 -13.02 -10.22
C GLU A 359 1.98 -13.76 -9.34
N THR A 360 2.32 -14.97 -8.92
CA THR A 360 1.52 -15.76 -7.97
C THR A 360 1.43 -15.07 -6.60
N THR A 361 2.52 -14.45 -6.12
CA THR A 361 2.52 -13.64 -4.89
C THR A 361 1.62 -12.41 -5.03
N ILE A 362 1.81 -11.62 -6.08
CA ILE A 362 1.02 -10.40 -6.30
C ILE A 362 -0.46 -10.77 -6.43
N ARG A 363 -0.81 -11.83 -7.17
CA ARG A 363 -2.19 -12.35 -7.24
C ARG A 363 -2.80 -12.60 -5.87
N LEU A 364 -2.10 -13.32 -5.00
CA LEU A 364 -2.55 -13.62 -3.63
C LEU A 364 -2.77 -12.36 -2.79
N VAL A 365 -1.83 -11.41 -2.84
CA VAL A 365 -1.92 -10.16 -2.07
C VAL A 365 -3.04 -9.27 -2.61
N GLU A 366 -3.23 -9.20 -3.93
CA GLU A 366 -4.31 -8.44 -4.57
C GLU A 366 -5.69 -9.06 -4.26
N ASP A 367 -5.81 -10.39 -4.29
CA ASP A 367 -7.03 -11.11 -3.91
C ASP A 367 -7.36 -10.92 -2.42
N MET A 368 -6.34 -10.95 -1.54
CA MET A 368 -6.52 -10.57 -0.13
C MET A 368 -6.96 -9.10 0.03
N ARG A 369 -6.45 -8.17 -0.79
CA ARG A 369 -6.87 -6.77 -0.76
C ARG A 369 -8.33 -6.61 -1.18
N TYR A 370 -8.82 -7.33 -2.19
CA TYR A 370 -10.24 -7.32 -2.57
C TYR A 370 -11.13 -7.80 -1.41
N VAL A 371 -10.71 -8.86 -0.70
CA VAL A 371 -11.43 -9.33 0.49
C VAL A 371 -11.40 -8.29 1.62
N MET A 372 -10.28 -7.60 1.82
CA MET A 372 -10.09 -6.57 2.85
C MET A 372 -10.72 -5.21 2.51
N SER A 373 -11.13 -4.94 1.26
CA SER A 373 -11.71 -3.63 0.90
C SER A 373 -13.18 -3.50 1.29
N HIS A 374 -13.89 -4.61 1.54
CA HIS A 374 -15.23 -4.61 2.12
C HIS A 374 -15.16 -4.11 3.57
N SER A 375 -15.79 -2.97 3.88
CA SER A 375 -15.63 -2.28 5.17
C SER A 375 -15.92 -3.13 6.40
N GLU A 376 -16.86 -4.08 6.30
CA GLU A 376 -17.16 -5.04 7.39
C GLU A 376 -15.98 -5.98 7.71
N VAL A 377 -15.17 -6.34 6.72
CA VAL A 377 -14.18 -7.41 6.85
C VAL A 377 -13.01 -7.02 7.77
N PRO A 378 -12.35 -5.84 7.63
CA PRO A 378 -11.37 -5.38 8.60
C PRO A 378 -11.92 -5.23 10.02
N ILE A 379 -13.19 -4.84 10.18
CA ILE A 379 -13.85 -4.70 11.49
C ILE A 379 -14.07 -6.08 12.13
N TYR A 380 -14.61 -7.03 11.38
CA TYR A 380 -14.75 -8.44 11.78
C TYR A 380 -13.40 -9.06 12.17
N ILE A 381 -12.34 -8.79 11.39
CA ILE A 381 -11.00 -9.33 11.67
C ILE A 381 -10.42 -8.74 12.96
N ALA A 382 -10.61 -7.45 13.18
CA ALA A 382 -10.19 -6.79 14.40
C ALA A 382 -10.88 -7.40 15.64
N HIS A 383 -12.21 -7.50 15.64
CA HIS A 383 -12.95 -7.84 16.85
C HIS A 383 -13.09 -9.35 17.07
N GLU A 384 -13.21 -10.16 16.00
CA GLU A 384 -13.52 -11.60 16.11
C GLU A 384 -12.37 -12.52 15.69
N ARG A 385 -11.37 -12.06 14.90
CA ARG A 385 -10.31 -12.92 14.32
C ARG A 385 -8.87 -12.44 14.58
N PRO A 386 -8.44 -12.29 15.84
CA PRO A 386 -7.05 -11.96 16.18
C PRO A 386 -6.06 -13.06 15.77
N ASP A 387 -6.51 -14.28 15.44
CA ASP A 387 -5.69 -15.33 14.85
C ASP A 387 -5.16 -14.97 13.44
N ILE A 388 -6.01 -14.35 12.61
CA ILE A 388 -5.64 -13.85 11.28
C ILE A 388 -4.61 -12.73 11.41
N VAL A 389 -4.81 -11.81 12.36
CA VAL A 389 -3.91 -10.66 12.55
C VAL A 389 -2.53 -11.09 13.05
N ARG A 390 -2.45 -12.06 13.98
CA ARG A 390 -1.17 -12.67 14.36
C ARG A 390 -0.49 -13.41 13.21
N ALA A 391 -1.26 -14.12 12.38
CA ALA A 391 -0.71 -14.78 11.20
C ALA A 391 -0.21 -13.75 10.16
N TRP A 392 -0.86 -12.60 10.01
CA TRP A 392 -0.38 -11.48 9.20
C TRP A 392 0.92 -10.88 9.75
N LEU A 393 1.02 -10.60 11.04
CA LEU A 393 2.27 -10.10 11.65
C LEU A 393 3.44 -11.08 11.48
N ARG A 394 3.19 -12.39 11.58
CA ARG A 394 4.18 -13.44 11.27
C ARG A 394 4.56 -13.50 9.79
N LEU A 395 3.64 -13.19 8.88
CA LEU A 395 3.95 -13.05 7.46
C LEU A 395 4.90 -11.87 7.22
N LEU A 396 4.60 -10.72 7.84
CA LEU A 396 5.43 -9.53 7.74
C LEU A 396 6.84 -9.75 8.31
N SER A 397 7.03 -10.60 9.32
CA SER A 397 8.36 -10.89 9.86
C SER A 397 9.27 -11.70 8.90
N LEU A 398 8.69 -12.43 7.93
CA LEU A 398 9.45 -13.06 6.84
C LEU A 398 9.92 -12.05 5.78
N VAL A 399 9.13 -10.98 5.57
CA VAL A 399 9.40 -9.89 4.62
C VAL A 399 10.29 -8.81 5.26
N GLN A 400 10.27 -8.67 6.58
CA GLN A 400 11.09 -7.76 7.36
C GLN A 400 12.58 -8.07 7.13
N GLY A 401 13.29 -7.10 6.54
CA GLY A 401 14.71 -7.21 6.20
C GLY A 401 15.02 -8.04 4.95
N MET A 402 14.02 -8.39 4.13
CA MET A 402 14.25 -9.10 2.85
C MET A 402 15.02 -8.22 1.85
N ASP A 403 15.63 -8.85 0.84
CA ASP A 403 16.43 -8.17 -0.19
C ASP A 403 17.53 -7.23 0.40
N PRO A 404 18.43 -7.74 1.26
CA PRO A 404 19.49 -6.94 1.85
C PRO A 404 20.59 -6.61 0.82
N VAL A 405 20.97 -5.34 0.75
CA VAL A 405 22.10 -4.85 -0.06
C VAL A 405 23.32 -4.66 0.84
N LYS A 406 24.47 -5.16 0.39
CA LYS A 406 25.78 -5.03 1.07
C LYS A 406 26.77 -4.27 0.22
N ARG A 407 27.58 -3.40 0.83
CA ARG A 407 28.53 -2.55 0.11
C ARG A 407 29.66 -3.36 -0.52
N ALA A 408 29.84 -3.23 -1.84
CA ALA A 408 30.98 -3.79 -2.55
C ALA A 408 32.20 -2.86 -2.40
N THR A 409 33.31 -3.38 -1.86
CA THR A 409 34.54 -2.61 -1.62
C THR A 409 35.69 -2.96 -2.57
N SER A 410 35.74 -4.20 -3.06
CA SER A 410 36.81 -4.71 -3.94
C SER A 410 36.43 -4.62 -5.42
N LEU A 411 35.70 -5.61 -5.94
CA LEU A 411 35.27 -5.73 -7.33
C LEU A 411 33.99 -4.93 -7.62
N HIS A 412 33.78 -4.59 -8.89
CA HIS A 412 32.50 -4.09 -9.38
C HIS A 412 31.53 -5.26 -9.54
N ILE A 413 30.26 -5.07 -9.19
CA ILE A 413 29.19 -6.04 -9.41
C ILE A 413 28.42 -5.60 -10.66
N GLU A 414 28.61 -6.33 -11.76
CA GLU A 414 27.81 -6.23 -12.99
C GLU A 414 26.67 -7.27 -12.91
N GLU A 415 25.57 -6.92 -12.25
CA GLU A 415 24.35 -7.73 -12.23
C GLU A 415 23.15 -6.87 -12.66
N ASP A 416 22.53 -7.21 -13.79
CA ASP A 416 21.26 -6.63 -14.23
C ASP A 416 20.11 -7.21 -13.40
N TYR A 417 19.61 -6.42 -12.45
CA TYR A 417 18.42 -6.75 -11.67
C TYR A 417 17.15 -6.39 -12.44
N ASP A 418 16.77 -7.23 -13.42
CA ASP A 418 15.52 -7.13 -14.21
C ASP A 418 14.24 -6.94 -13.38
N LYS A 419 14.28 -7.25 -12.08
CA LYS A 419 13.16 -7.13 -11.13
C LYS A 419 13.47 -6.29 -9.88
N LEU A 420 14.42 -5.34 -9.91
CA LEU A 420 14.78 -4.52 -8.73
C LEU A 420 13.59 -3.81 -8.07
N TYR A 421 12.56 -3.47 -8.85
CA TYR A 421 11.33 -2.83 -8.36
C TYR A 421 10.34 -3.82 -7.71
N ALA A 422 10.46 -5.14 -7.93
CA ALA A 422 9.51 -6.13 -7.43
C ALA A 422 9.39 -6.14 -5.90
N PRO A 423 10.49 -6.11 -5.11
CA PRO A 423 10.44 -5.90 -3.65
C PRO A 423 9.67 -4.65 -3.21
N PHE A 424 9.80 -3.53 -3.92
CA PHE A 424 9.06 -2.30 -3.63
C PHE A 424 7.56 -2.45 -3.94
N VAL A 425 7.20 -3.10 -5.06
CA VAL A 425 5.81 -3.41 -5.40
C VAL A 425 5.16 -4.30 -4.34
N LEU A 426 5.86 -5.35 -3.87
CA LEU A 426 5.35 -6.18 -2.77
C LEU A 426 5.13 -5.33 -1.50
N GLY A 427 6.12 -4.53 -1.10
CA GLY A 427 6.01 -3.64 0.05
C GLY A 427 4.80 -2.68 -0.04
N HIS A 428 4.51 -2.19 -1.24
CA HIS A 428 3.34 -1.35 -1.49
C HIS A 428 2.01 -2.13 -1.40
N CYS A 429 1.90 -3.31 -2.00
CA CYS A 429 0.70 -4.14 -1.92
C CYS A 429 0.39 -4.55 -0.46
N LEU A 430 1.42 -4.87 0.34
CA LEU A 430 1.28 -5.08 1.79
C LEU A 430 0.82 -3.79 2.52
N GLY A 431 1.38 -2.63 2.17
CA GLY A 431 0.98 -1.33 2.73
C GLY A 431 -0.48 -0.93 2.45
N ASN A 432 -1.03 -1.34 1.30
CA ASN A 432 -2.46 -1.18 1.01
C ASN A 432 -3.33 -1.99 1.98
N ILE A 433 -2.95 -3.24 2.28
CA ILE A 433 -3.63 -4.08 3.28
C ILE A 433 -3.45 -3.50 4.70
N HIS A 434 -2.28 -2.95 5.04
CA HIS A 434 -2.08 -2.25 6.32
C HIS A 434 -3.07 -1.11 6.50
N THR A 435 -3.34 -0.33 5.45
CA THR A 435 -4.30 0.79 5.49
C THR A 435 -5.72 0.31 5.79
N LEU A 436 -6.14 -0.82 5.22
CA LEU A 436 -7.44 -1.44 5.46
C LEU A 436 -7.54 -2.03 6.88
N LEU A 437 -6.52 -2.77 7.31
CA LEU A 437 -6.44 -3.36 8.67
C LEU A 437 -6.46 -2.27 9.76
N VAL A 438 -5.68 -1.20 9.60
CA VAL A 438 -5.68 -0.05 10.51
C VAL A 438 -7.02 0.70 10.46
N GLY A 439 -7.67 0.78 9.30
CA GLY A 439 -9.04 1.29 9.19
C GLY A 439 -10.02 0.52 10.08
N GLY A 440 -10.02 -0.82 9.99
CA GLY A 440 -10.84 -1.70 10.84
C GLY A 440 -10.50 -1.59 12.33
N ALA A 441 -9.22 -1.56 12.68
CA ALA A 441 -8.76 -1.53 14.07
C ALA A 441 -9.17 -0.26 14.85
N TYR A 442 -9.42 0.86 14.16
CA TYR A 442 -9.90 2.12 14.75
C TYR A 442 -11.38 2.41 14.44
N SER A 443 -12.13 1.45 13.90
CA SER A 443 -13.57 1.58 13.69
C SER A 443 -14.32 1.13 14.94
N ILE A 444 -15.17 2.00 15.49
CA ILE A 444 -16.03 1.72 16.64
C ILE A 444 -17.23 0.91 16.16
N THR A 445 -17.56 -0.20 16.82
CA THR A 445 -18.79 -0.95 16.56
C THR A 445 -19.98 -0.23 17.21
N SER A 446 -21.13 -0.21 16.53
CA SER A 446 -22.34 0.50 17.00
C SER A 446 -22.84 0.03 18.38
N GLU A 447 -22.43 -1.17 18.81
CA GLU A 447 -22.79 -1.77 20.10
C GLU A 447 -22.16 -1.05 21.30
N GLU A 448 -20.98 -0.44 21.16
CA GLU A 448 -20.37 0.37 22.23
C GLU A 448 -21.12 1.68 22.49
N MET A 449 -21.99 2.10 21.56
CA MET A 449 -22.79 3.32 21.67
C MET A 449 -24.13 3.09 22.40
N ASP A 450 -24.63 1.85 22.44
CA ASP A 450 -25.96 1.47 22.98
C ASP A 450 -25.91 1.04 24.47
N CYS A 451 -24.72 0.87 25.05
CA CYS A 451 -24.50 0.40 26.43
C CYS A 451 -24.83 1.42 27.55
N SER A 452 -25.55 2.50 27.25
CA SER A 452 -25.98 3.49 28.26
C SER A 452 -27.49 3.60 28.49
N ASP A 453 -28.34 2.96 27.66
CA ASP A 453 -29.81 3.19 27.66
C ASP A 453 -30.66 1.90 27.70
N ARG A 454 -30.20 0.82 28.35
CA ARG A 454 -31.01 -0.40 28.59
C ARG A 454 -30.94 -0.96 30.02
N GLN A 455 -31.46 -0.21 30.99
CA GLN A 455 -31.96 -0.77 32.26
C GLN A 455 -33.36 -0.23 32.59
N GLY A 456 -34.39 -0.84 31.99
CA GLY A 456 -35.79 -0.54 32.27
C GLY A 456 -36.75 -1.55 31.62
N LEU A 457 -37.40 -2.37 32.46
CA LEU A 457 -38.28 -3.50 32.11
C LEU A 457 -37.54 -4.63 31.35
N PHE A 458 -37.53 -5.88 31.81
CA PHE A 458 -38.71 -6.69 32.12
C PHE A 458 -38.48 -7.65 33.31
N VAL A 459 -39.53 -7.85 34.11
CA VAL A 459 -39.61 -8.92 35.11
C VAL A 459 -40.36 -10.12 34.51
N ASN A 460 -39.86 -11.31 34.84
CA ASN A 460 -40.38 -12.66 34.59
C ASN A 460 -41.88 -12.80 34.27
N ASN A 461 -42.19 -13.68 33.31
CA ASN A 461 -42.80 -14.97 33.66
C ASN A 461 -42.68 -16.00 32.52
N ASP A 462 -42.31 -17.23 32.90
CA ASP A 462 -42.47 -18.42 32.07
C ASP A 462 -43.95 -18.74 31.83
N HIS A 463 -44.29 -19.38 30.70
CA HIS A 463 -44.84 -20.74 30.72
C HIS A 463 -45.03 -21.35 29.31
N SER A 464 -45.11 -22.68 29.30
CA SER A 464 -45.19 -23.59 28.17
C SER A 464 -46.56 -23.66 27.48
N GLY A 465 -46.62 -24.15 26.24
CA GLY A 465 -47.82 -24.86 25.76
C GLY A 465 -48.17 -24.83 24.27
N VAL A 466 -47.89 -25.92 23.57
CA VAL A 466 -48.78 -26.63 22.62
C VAL A 466 -49.84 -25.84 21.81
N GLY A 467 -49.53 -25.58 20.53
CA GLY A 467 -50.37 -26.04 19.39
C GLY A 467 -51.55 -25.20 18.86
N ARG A 468 -51.92 -25.56 17.60
CA ARG A 468 -53.11 -25.20 16.77
C ARG A 468 -53.07 -23.97 15.85
N PHE A 469 -53.37 -24.24 14.57
CA PHE A 469 -54.03 -23.36 13.59
C PHE A 469 -55.48 -23.00 14.04
N PRO A 470 -56.05 -21.87 13.60
CA PRO A 470 -56.81 -21.79 12.32
C PRO A 470 -56.39 -20.56 11.49
N GLN A 471 -56.48 -20.48 10.15
CA GLN A 471 -57.52 -20.81 9.16
C GLN A 471 -58.69 -19.80 9.05
N GLU A 472 -58.62 -19.01 7.96
CA GLU A 472 -59.68 -18.55 7.05
C GLU A 472 -60.75 -17.48 7.37
N SER A 473 -60.91 -16.61 6.35
CA SER A 473 -62.12 -15.85 5.95
C SER A 473 -62.46 -14.58 6.76
N THR A 474 -63.15 -13.56 6.22
CA THR A 474 -63.84 -13.44 4.91
C THR A 474 -63.81 -11.97 4.38
N SER A 475 -63.86 -11.83 3.04
CA SER A 475 -64.35 -10.70 2.21
C SER A 475 -64.77 -9.34 2.82
N CYS A 476 -64.37 -8.24 2.17
CA CYS A 476 -65.31 -7.36 1.42
C CYS A 476 -64.61 -6.24 0.62
N SER A 477 -65.02 -6.08 -0.64
CA SER A 477 -64.79 -4.91 -1.52
C SER A 477 -66.18 -4.38 -1.97
N PRO A 478 -66.33 -3.34 -2.82
CA PRO A 478 -65.41 -2.29 -3.30
C PRO A 478 -66.07 -0.87 -3.25
N SER A 479 -65.68 0.04 -4.15
CA SER A 479 -66.39 1.26 -4.65
C SER A 479 -66.12 2.61 -3.94
N THR A 480 -66.13 3.80 -4.58
CA THR A 480 -66.04 4.20 -6.01
C THR A 480 -65.75 5.72 -6.16
N SER A 481 -65.23 6.11 -7.34
CA SER A 481 -65.51 7.37 -8.08
C SER A 481 -64.80 8.70 -7.76
N THR A 482 -64.14 9.25 -8.80
CA THR A 482 -64.16 10.67 -9.29
C THR A 482 -63.71 11.81 -8.35
N ARG A 483 -63.12 12.93 -8.80
CA ARG A 483 -63.22 13.59 -10.11
C ARG A 483 -62.03 14.54 -10.36
N ALA A 484 -61.69 14.69 -11.64
CA ALA A 484 -60.76 15.65 -12.23
C ALA A 484 -61.10 17.13 -12.00
N SER A 485 -60.10 18.02 -12.10
CA SER A 485 -60.13 19.14 -13.08
C SER A 485 -58.81 19.93 -13.15
N ASP A 486 -58.56 20.38 -14.38
CA ASP A 486 -57.41 21.09 -14.92
C ASP A 486 -57.09 22.46 -14.30
N CYS A 487 -55.82 22.88 -14.42
CA CYS A 487 -55.51 24.15 -15.09
C CYS A 487 -54.06 24.18 -15.59
N SER A 488 -53.90 24.31 -16.90
CA SER A 488 -52.63 24.55 -17.60
C SER A 488 -52.52 26.02 -18.02
N LEU A 489 -51.32 26.60 -17.98
CA LEU A 489 -50.97 27.77 -18.77
C LEU A 489 -49.49 27.74 -19.17
N GLN A 490 -49.23 28.17 -20.41
CA GLN A 490 -47.95 28.07 -21.11
C GLN A 490 -47.25 29.45 -21.15
N TYR A 491 -45.91 29.49 -21.20
CA TYR A 491 -45.11 29.96 -22.37
C TYR A 491 -43.65 30.38 -22.00
N SER A 492 -42.69 29.92 -22.82
CA SER A 492 -41.39 30.51 -23.23
C SER A 492 -40.50 31.33 -22.26
N GLY A 493 -39.17 31.20 -22.25
CA GLY A 493 -38.29 30.36 -23.07
C GLY A 493 -36.78 30.67 -22.90
N ASP A 494 -35.95 29.74 -23.38
CA ASP A 494 -34.52 29.80 -23.73
C ASP A 494 -33.41 30.25 -22.73
N SER A 495 -32.71 29.21 -22.26
CA SER A 495 -31.24 29.03 -22.39
C SER A 495 -30.26 29.79 -21.48
N GLY A 496 -29.39 29.02 -20.81
CA GLY A 496 -28.28 29.54 -19.98
C GLY A 496 -27.70 28.46 -19.08
N VAL A 497 -26.81 27.62 -19.61
CA VAL A 497 -26.22 26.47 -18.88
C VAL A 497 -25.20 26.93 -17.83
N GLY A 498 -25.37 26.48 -16.58
CA GLY A 498 -24.35 26.60 -15.54
C GLY A 498 -24.91 26.43 -14.13
N ARG A 499 -24.68 25.28 -13.50
CA ARG A 499 -24.95 25.08 -12.06
C ARG A 499 -23.80 24.37 -11.34
N PHE A 500 -23.43 24.98 -10.21
CA PHE A 500 -22.77 24.34 -9.08
C PHE A 500 -23.75 23.38 -8.38
N PRO A 501 -23.24 22.50 -7.52
CA PRO A 501 -23.93 22.14 -6.29
C PRO A 501 -23.13 22.57 -5.05
N GLN A 502 -23.71 23.45 -4.24
CA GLN A 502 -23.50 23.41 -2.79
C GLN A 502 -24.56 22.46 -2.22
N GLU A 503 -24.17 21.50 -1.39
CA GLU A 503 -25.12 20.92 -0.43
C GLU A 503 -24.48 20.83 0.96
N SER A 504 -25.14 21.51 1.91
CA SER A 504 -24.87 21.47 3.34
C SER A 504 -26.20 21.21 4.04
N THR A 505 -26.38 20.05 4.66
CA THR A 505 -27.62 19.68 5.34
C THR A 505 -27.63 20.14 6.79
N SER A 506 -28.34 21.23 7.06
CA SER A 506 -28.70 21.66 8.42
C SER A 506 -30.21 21.48 8.62
N CYS A 507 -30.62 20.68 9.62
CA CYS A 507 -32.00 20.61 10.07
C CYS A 507 -32.20 21.45 11.34
N SER A 508 -33.28 22.22 11.40
CA SER A 508 -33.65 23.09 12.53
C SER A 508 -35.00 22.67 13.17
N PRO A 509 -35.30 23.07 14.42
CA PRO A 509 -36.17 22.27 15.29
C PRO A 509 -37.53 22.92 15.64
N SER A 510 -38.47 22.09 16.10
CA SER A 510 -39.60 22.41 17.01
C SER A 510 -40.20 21.07 17.52
N THR A 511 -40.84 20.90 18.69
CA THR A 511 -41.54 21.82 19.61
C THR A 511 -41.31 21.50 21.11
N SER A 512 -41.60 22.50 21.95
CA SER A 512 -41.51 22.52 23.43
C SER A 512 -42.38 21.53 24.22
N THR A 513 -41.87 21.05 25.36
CA THR A 513 -42.65 20.97 26.63
C THR A 513 -41.74 21.22 27.83
N ARG A 514 -42.29 21.55 29.02
CA ARG A 514 -41.60 22.35 30.05
C ARG A 514 -41.75 21.75 31.47
N ALA A 515 -40.65 21.74 32.22
CA ALA A 515 -40.53 21.75 33.69
C ALA A 515 -41.14 20.61 34.56
N SER A 516 -40.30 20.04 35.43
CA SER A 516 -40.58 19.97 36.89
C SER A 516 -39.29 19.69 37.67
N ASP A 517 -39.01 20.49 38.70
CA ASP A 517 -37.91 20.26 39.65
C ASP A 517 -38.10 18.97 40.46
N CYS A 518 -36.99 18.32 40.85
CA CYS A 518 -36.93 17.66 42.16
C CYS A 518 -35.50 17.57 42.67
N SER A 519 -35.16 18.45 43.62
CA SER A 519 -33.88 18.46 44.32
C SER A 519 -33.85 17.41 45.44
N LEU A 520 -32.87 16.51 45.43
CA LEU A 520 -32.44 15.80 46.65
C LEU A 520 -30.92 15.71 46.69
N GLN A 521 -30.34 16.27 47.76
CA GLN A 521 -28.93 16.12 48.10
C GLN A 521 -28.70 14.75 48.73
N TYR A 522 -27.62 14.06 48.36
CA TYR A 522 -26.90 13.24 49.32
C TYR A 522 -25.40 13.19 49.00
N SER A 523 -24.58 13.39 50.02
CA SER A 523 -23.13 13.46 49.95
C SER A 523 -22.48 12.08 49.94
N GLY A 524 -21.51 11.86 49.05
CA GLY A 524 -20.67 10.66 49.06
C GLY A 524 -19.47 10.84 48.14
N VAL A 525 -18.30 11.18 48.70
CA VAL A 525 -17.06 11.36 47.94
C VAL A 525 -16.60 10.02 47.39
N ASN A 526 -16.52 9.91 46.06
CA ASN A 526 -15.63 8.97 45.38
C ASN A 526 -15.04 9.64 44.14
N SER A 527 -13.73 9.56 43.99
CA SER A 527 -12.92 10.38 43.10
C SER A 527 -13.14 10.11 41.61
N ASP A 528 -13.39 11.19 40.88
CA ASP A 528 -12.94 11.48 39.51
C ASP A 528 -12.41 10.29 38.67
N ARG A 529 -13.33 9.50 38.10
CA ARG A 529 -13.10 8.92 36.77
C ARG A 529 -13.41 9.98 35.72
N ALA A 530 -12.52 10.97 35.61
CA ALA A 530 -12.60 11.96 34.53
C ALA A 530 -12.42 11.27 33.17
N ASN A 531 -13.29 11.62 32.22
CA ASN A 531 -13.36 11.02 30.88
C ASN A 531 -12.02 11.15 30.13
N SER A 532 -11.21 10.10 30.15
CA SER A 532 -10.11 9.93 29.19
C SER A 532 -10.67 9.33 27.90
N PRO A 533 -10.42 9.91 26.72
CA PRO A 533 -10.89 9.33 25.47
C PRO A 533 -10.28 7.93 25.30
N ALA A 534 -11.15 6.93 25.15
CA ALA A 534 -10.74 5.54 25.09
C ALA A 534 -10.05 5.26 23.75
N PHE A 535 -8.75 4.96 23.81
CA PHE A 535 -8.03 4.35 22.70
C PHE A 535 -8.69 3.01 22.37
N PRO A 536 -9.12 2.74 21.12
CA PRO A 536 -9.82 1.50 20.79
C PRO A 536 -9.03 0.27 21.29
N PRO A 537 -9.61 -0.60 22.14
CA PRO A 537 -8.85 -1.64 22.83
C PRO A 537 -8.05 -2.54 21.87
N PHE A 538 -8.65 -2.85 20.72
CA PHE A 538 -8.01 -3.63 19.67
C PHE A 538 -6.85 -2.90 18.99
N ALA A 539 -6.97 -1.61 18.66
CA ALA A 539 -5.87 -0.83 18.10
C ALA A 539 -4.66 -0.80 19.04
N ALA A 540 -4.90 -0.66 20.35
CA ALA A 540 -3.84 -0.69 21.35
C ALA A 540 -3.21 -2.08 21.47
N TRP A 541 -4.01 -3.15 21.40
CA TRP A 541 -3.52 -4.53 21.33
C TRP A 541 -2.64 -4.75 20.09
N LEU A 542 -3.07 -4.27 18.92
CA LEU A 542 -2.35 -4.43 17.66
C LEU A 542 -1.01 -3.67 17.64
N ILE A 543 -0.92 -2.50 18.28
CA ILE A 543 0.37 -1.81 18.48
C ILE A 543 1.33 -2.68 19.31
N ILE A 544 0.86 -3.24 20.43
CA ILE A 544 1.67 -4.09 21.29
C ILE A 544 2.08 -5.39 20.59
N GLU A 545 1.18 -6.06 19.87
CA GLU A 545 1.51 -7.28 19.12
C GLU A 545 2.48 -7.01 17.96
N CYS A 546 2.38 -5.84 17.31
CA CYS A 546 3.34 -5.38 16.32
C CYS A 546 4.73 -5.15 16.95
N LEU A 547 4.78 -4.51 18.12
CA LEU A 547 6.03 -4.29 18.87
C LEU A 547 6.66 -5.61 19.36
N LYS A 548 5.87 -6.57 19.87
CA LYS A 548 6.35 -7.93 20.19
C LYS A 548 6.98 -8.60 18.97
N THR A 549 6.36 -8.45 17.81
CA THR A 549 6.85 -9.02 16.54
C THR A 549 8.16 -8.36 16.09
N ILE A 550 8.29 -7.04 16.29
CA ILE A 550 9.54 -6.31 16.00
C ILE A 550 10.66 -6.74 16.96
N GLU A 551 10.42 -6.80 18.27
CA GLU A 551 11.44 -7.24 19.24
C GLU A 551 11.86 -8.69 18.98
N SER A 552 10.90 -9.60 18.73
CA SER A 552 11.19 -11.00 18.37
C SER A 552 11.98 -11.15 17.07
N TRP A 553 11.97 -10.16 16.19
CA TRP A 553 12.80 -10.13 14.97
C TRP A 553 14.19 -9.53 15.22
N LEU A 554 14.31 -8.59 16.16
CA LEU A 554 15.56 -7.93 16.57
C LEU A 554 16.41 -8.76 17.55
N GLY A 555 15.84 -9.80 18.17
CA GLY A 555 16.52 -10.61 19.19
C GLY A 555 17.77 -11.38 18.69
N PRO A 556 18.67 -11.80 19.60
CA PRO A 556 20.02 -12.28 19.25
C PRO A 556 20.10 -13.51 18.32
N ASP A 557 19.03 -14.30 18.22
CA ASP A 557 18.99 -15.56 17.45
C ASP A 557 18.90 -15.37 15.92
N SER A 558 18.89 -14.13 15.41
CA SER A 558 18.86 -13.86 13.96
C SER A 558 20.13 -14.30 13.21
N GLY A 559 21.21 -14.67 13.92
CA GLY A 559 22.51 -15.06 13.33
C GLY A 559 22.81 -16.57 13.27
N GLN A 560 22.09 -17.41 14.02
CA GLN A 560 22.32 -18.86 14.07
C GLN A 560 21.03 -19.68 14.18
N ARG A 561 20.17 -19.60 13.17
CA ARG A 561 19.10 -20.59 12.96
C ARG A 561 19.65 -21.90 12.41
N LYS A 562 20.39 -22.62 13.25
CA LYS A 562 20.51 -24.06 13.10
C LYS A 562 19.12 -24.66 13.31
N LEU A 563 18.51 -25.15 12.23
CA LEU A 563 17.29 -25.96 12.32
C LEU A 563 17.65 -27.35 12.86
N GLU A 564 18.06 -27.42 14.14
CA GLU A 564 18.35 -28.70 14.78
C GLU A 564 17.08 -29.53 14.92
N SER A 565 17.19 -30.79 14.48
CA SER A 565 16.08 -31.71 14.30
C SER A 565 15.62 -32.32 15.62
N THR A 566 14.92 -31.54 16.46
CA THR A 566 14.35 -31.97 17.74
C THR A 566 12.87 -31.60 17.89
N SER A 567 12.04 -32.31 17.13
CA SER A 567 10.72 -32.91 17.50
C SER A 567 9.71 -32.26 18.49
N SER A 568 9.81 -31.01 18.94
CA SER A 568 8.85 -30.40 19.89
C SER A 568 8.18 -29.10 19.40
N SER A 569 8.88 -28.21 18.68
CA SER A 569 8.31 -26.93 18.19
C SER A 569 7.29 -27.09 17.05
N ASN A 570 7.35 -28.20 16.30
CA ASN A 570 6.39 -28.52 15.23
C ASN A 570 4.92 -28.60 15.72
N SER A 571 4.70 -28.86 17.02
CA SER A 571 3.36 -28.97 17.62
C SER A 571 2.52 -27.70 17.43
N ASN A 572 3.08 -26.53 17.73
CA ASN A 572 2.36 -25.25 17.69
C ASN A 572 2.05 -24.78 16.25
N PHE A 573 2.97 -25.01 15.31
CA PHE A 573 2.78 -24.66 13.90
C PHE A 573 1.74 -25.54 13.20
N TRP A 574 1.84 -26.87 13.35
CA TRP A 574 0.79 -27.77 12.86
C TRP A 574 -0.55 -27.55 13.57
N THR A 575 -0.54 -27.04 14.80
CA THR A 575 -1.77 -26.65 15.50
C THR A 575 -2.38 -25.38 14.93
N LEU A 576 -1.60 -24.34 14.61
CA LEU A 576 -2.15 -23.12 13.99
C LEU A 576 -2.59 -23.34 12.53
N ARG A 577 -1.83 -24.15 11.76
CA ARG A 577 -2.27 -24.65 10.45
C ARG A 577 -3.57 -25.43 10.58
N LYS A 578 -3.67 -26.32 11.58
CA LYS A 578 -4.95 -26.96 11.91
C LYS A 578 -6.00 -25.90 12.24
N THR A 579 -5.79 -24.94 13.14
CA THR A 579 -6.79 -23.91 13.50
C THR A 579 -7.34 -23.17 12.27
N LEU A 580 -6.48 -22.68 11.38
CA LEU A 580 -6.89 -22.01 10.13
C LEU A 580 -7.70 -22.92 9.18
N PHE A 581 -7.45 -24.24 9.16
CA PHE A 581 -8.16 -25.21 8.31
C PHE A 581 -9.25 -26.06 9.03
N ARG A 582 -9.39 -25.98 10.37
CA ARG A 582 -10.19 -26.90 11.21
C ARG A 582 -11.58 -26.37 11.56
N ILE A 583 -11.81 -25.06 11.43
CA ILE A 583 -13.14 -24.44 11.62
C ILE A 583 -14.20 -25.08 10.68
N LYS A 584 -13.78 -25.62 9.54
CA LYS A 584 -14.65 -26.31 8.58
C LYS A 584 -15.26 -27.64 9.06
N LYS A 585 -14.85 -28.20 10.21
CA LYS A 585 -15.24 -29.58 10.59
C LYS A 585 -16.47 -29.72 11.48
N ASN A 586 -17.11 -28.62 11.92
CA ASN A 586 -18.26 -28.66 12.83
C ASN A 586 -19.60 -28.21 12.23
N THR A 587 -19.67 -27.98 10.92
CA THR A 587 -20.94 -27.78 10.20
C THR A 587 -21.03 -28.78 9.05
N ILE A 588 -22.23 -29.33 8.80
CA ILE A 588 -22.51 -30.48 7.92
C ILE A 588 -22.06 -31.84 8.51
N SER A 589 -22.71 -32.24 9.61
CA SER A 589 -22.88 -33.66 9.97
C SER A 589 -24.27 -34.15 9.57
N THR A 590 -24.55 -34.21 8.27
CA THR A 590 -25.73 -34.90 7.75
C THR A 590 -25.48 -36.41 7.78
N LYS A 591 -26.24 -37.12 8.61
CA LYS A 591 -26.13 -38.57 8.87
C LYS A 591 -26.16 -39.41 7.58
N VAL A 592 -24.99 -39.83 7.08
CA VAL A 592 -24.91 -40.90 6.08
C VAL A 592 -25.18 -42.25 6.75
N ARG A 593 -26.45 -42.65 6.79
CA ARG A 593 -26.86 -43.98 7.22
C ARG A 593 -26.54 -44.97 6.09
N ARG A 594 -25.36 -45.61 6.13
CA ARG A 594 -25.01 -46.71 5.21
C ARG A 594 -25.92 -47.91 5.48
N THR A 595 -26.99 -48.02 4.71
CA THR A 595 -27.86 -49.20 4.72
C THR A 595 -27.23 -50.26 3.80
N ALA A 596 -26.56 -51.25 4.39
CA ALA A 596 -26.02 -52.37 3.63
C ALA A 596 -27.17 -53.29 3.20
N ILE A 597 -27.39 -53.45 1.89
CA ILE A 597 -28.29 -54.47 1.35
C ILE A 597 -27.44 -55.69 0.98
N SER A 598 -27.71 -56.79 1.64
CA SER A 598 -27.07 -58.09 1.39
C SER A 598 -27.54 -58.69 0.08
N ARG A 599 -26.62 -59.25 -0.71
CA ARG A 599 -26.91 -60.33 -1.67
C ARG A 599 -25.86 -61.42 -1.57
N THR A 600 -26.32 -62.56 -1.07
CA THR A 600 -25.68 -63.88 -1.09
C THR A 600 -25.33 -64.32 -2.50
N TYR A 601 -24.16 -64.95 -2.65
CA TYR A 601 -23.97 -66.06 -3.59
C TYR A 601 -23.16 -67.17 -2.92
N MET A 602 -23.52 -68.41 -3.22
CA MET A 602 -22.92 -69.61 -2.65
C MET A 602 -21.70 -70.08 -3.46
N ASN A 603 -20.78 -70.69 -2.70
CA ASN A 603 -19.74 -71.67 -3.05
C ASN A 603 -19.78 -72.32 -4.46
N GLU A 604 -18.61 -72.49 -5.10
CA GLU A 604 -17.96 -73.80 -5.31
C GLU A 604 -16.61 -73.70 -6.06
N ASN A 605 -15.65 -74.59 -5.70
CA ASN A 605 -14.69 -75.38 -6.53
C ASN A 605 -14.01 -74.76 -7.81
N GLN A 606 -12.74 -75.04 -8.19
CA GLN A 606 -11.63 -75.85 -7.66
C GLN A 606 -10.34 -75.65 -8.52
N VAL A 607 -9.16 -76.03 -7.97
CA VAL A 607 -7.96 -76.59 -8.66
C VAL A 607 -7.01 -75.70 -9.51
N HIS A 608 -5.70 -75.95 -9.33
CA HIS A 608 -4.51 -75.35 -9.98
C HIS A 608 -4.27 -75.83 -11.44
N PRO A 609 -3.27 -75.29 -12.19
CA PRO A 609 -1.91 -75.89 -12.20
C PRO A 609 -0.76 -74.80 -12.39
N PRO A 610 0.50 -75.05 -12.86
CA PRO A 610 1.69 -74.78 -12.02
C PRO A 610 2.92 -74.12 -12.74
N GLY A 611 4.09 -74.10 -12.07
CA GLY A 611 5.44 -73.82 -12.65
C GLY A 611 6.06 -72.49 -12.20
N GLU A 612 7.01 -72.44 -11.26
CA GLU A 612 8.47 -72.74 -11.39
C GLU A 612 9.20 -71.84 -12.41
N GLY A 613 10.28 -71.11 -12.09
CA GLY A 613 10.94 -70.84 -10.79
C GLY A 613 12.37 -70.29 -10.99
N ARG A 614 12.89 -69.47 -10.05
CA ARG A 614 14.34 -69.28 -9.77
C ARG A 614 14.61 -68.44 -8.51
N GLU A 615 15.40 -69.03 -7.62
CA GLU A 615 16.48 -68.48 -6.77
C GLU A 615 16.83 -66.98 -6.93
N MET A 616 17.26 -66.21 -5.92
CA MET A 616 17.64 -66.41 -4.50
C MET A 616 17.57 -65.00 -3.82
N LEU A 617 17.75 -64.76 -2.51
CA LEU A 617 18.36 -65.51 -1.38
C LEU A 617 17.60 -65.19 -0.06
N SER A 618 18.21 -65.41 1.11
CA SER A 618 17.71 -65.16 2.48
C SER A 618 18.42 -63.93 3.14
N SER A 619 18.08 -63.41 4.33
CA SER A 619 17.49 -64.05 5.53
C SER A 619 16.75 -63.15 6.54
N SER A 620 15.56 -63.61 6.92
CA SER A 620 14.90 -63.67 8.25
C SER A 620 15.83 -63.91 9.48
N SER A 621 15.47 -63.78 10.77
CA SER A 621 14.29 -63.25 11.51
C SER A 621 14.45 -63.40 13.06
N ILE A 622 13.76 -62.54 13.84
CA ILE A 622 12.93 -62.85 15.06
C ILE A 622 13.53 -63.43 16.39
N HIS A 623 13.23 -62.69 17.48
CA HIS A 623 12.98 -63.01 18.93
C HIS A 623 13.71 -64.08 19.78
N GLY A 624 14.09 -63.63 20.99
CA GLY A 624 13.85 -64.28 22.31
C GLY A 624 15.07 -64.94 23.00
N ALA A 625 15.17 -65.07 24.34
CA ALA A 625 14.51 -64.44 25.50
C ALA A 625 15.20 -64.89 26.83
N VAL A 626 15.35 -64.01 27.86
CA VAL A 626 15.30 -64.34 29.33
C VAL A 626 16.48 -65.19 29.94
N PRO A 627 16.94 -65.07 31.23
CA PRO A 627 17.09 -63.92 32.17
C PRO A 627 18.35 -64.00 33.15
N VAL A 628 18.36 -63.22 34.25
CA VAL A 628 18.94 -63.49 35.62
C VAL A 628 20.42 -63.17 36.01
N LEU A 629 20.55 -62.16 36.91
CA LEU A 629 21.36 -61.96 38.16
C LEU A 629 22.91 -62.10 38.31
N GLY A 630 23.47 -61.18 39.13
CA GLY A 630 24.83 -61.11 39.75
C GLY A 630 25.48 -59.72 39.51
N HIS A 631 25.70 -58.76 40.44
CA HIS A 631 26.22 -58.73 41.84
C HIS A 631 27.63 -59.38 41.96
N ASP A 632 28.66 -58.79 42.59
CA ASP A 632 28.88 -57.46 43.23
C ASP A 632 30.39 -57.13 43.29
N ASP A 633 30.77 -55.86 43.48
CA ASP A 633 31.67 -55.41 44.57
C ASP A 633 31.85 -53.86 44.58
N ASP A 634 32.11 -53.31 45.77
CA ASP A 634 31.82 -51.94 46.26
C ASP A 634 33.15 -51.13 46.55
N PRO A 635 33.27 -49.98 47.30
CA PRO A 635 32.28 -49.08 47.93
C PRO A 635 32.59 -47.52 47.98
N MET A 636 31.65 -46.77 48.63
CA MET A 636 31.72 -45.41 49.26
C MET A 636 31.73 -44.13 48.36
N ASP A 637 31.08 -43.00 48.67
CA ASP A 637 30.24 -42.52 49.82
C ASP A 637 29.18 -41.50 49.27
N VAL A 638 27.84 -41.62 49.35
CA VAL A 638 26.82 -41.34 50.42
C VAL A 638 26.83 -39.88 50.97
N CYS A 639 25.72 -39.13 51.24
CA CYS A 639 24.24 -39.31 51.35
C CYS A 639 23.47 -38.34 50.38
N ASP A 640 22.15 -38.05 50.36
CA ASP A 640 20.85 -38.55 50.90
C ASP A 640 19.77 -38.11 49.85
N MET A 641 18.72 -38.85 49.41
CA MET A 641 17.45 -39.26 50.04
C MET A 641 16.45 -38.07 50.30
N LYS A 642 15.12 -38.07 49.98
CA LYS A 642 14.06 -39.13 50.02
C LYS A 642 12.83 -38.91 49.10
N ASN A 643 12.15 -40.03 48.79
CA ASN A 643 10.71 -40.28 48.51
C ASN A 643 10.02 -39.66 47.26
N ARG A 644 9.11 -40.30 46.48
CA ARG A 644 8.27 -41.55 46.44
C ARG A 644 6.73 -41.32 46.51
N TYR A 645 6.10 -41.59 45.35
CA TYR A 645 4.75 -42.14 45.06
C TYR A 645 3.44 -41.30 45.15
N PRO A 646 2.44 -41.59 44.27
CA PRO A 646 1.12 -40.93 44.15
C PRO A 646 -0.05 -41.79 44.68
N VAL A 647 -1.33 -41.33 44.56
CA VAL A 647 -2.51 -42.24 44.46
C VAL A 647 -3.81 -41.57 43.92
N HIS A 648 -4.47 -42.31 43.01
CA HIS A 648 -5.87 -42.38 42.53
C HIS A 648 -6.95 -41.25 42.60
N SER A 649 -7.49 -40.98 41.40
CA SER A 649 -8.91 -41.05 40.94
C SER A 649 -10.07 -40.27 41.60
N SER A 650 -10.88 -39.63 40.76
CA SER A 650 -12.30 -39.99 40.55
C SER A 650 -12.93 -39.23 39.36
N ARG A 651 -14.02 -39.78 38.81
CA ARG A 651 -14.86 -39.13 37.79
C ARG A 651 -15.94 -38.30 38.49
N ASN A 652 -16.32 -37.14 37.93
CA ASN A 652 -17.68 -36.94 37.41
C ASN A 652 -17.86 -35.60 36.67
N SER A 653 -18.94 -35.56 35.89
CA SER A 653 -19.50 -34.45 35.09
C SER A 653 -19.70 -33.12 35.83
N VAL A 654 -19.73 -32.00 35.08
CA VAL A 654 -20.92 -31.12 34.92
C VAL A 654 -20.69 -30.07 33.80
N SER A 655 -21.82 -29.53 33.31
CA SER A 655 -22.14 -28.60 32.19
C SER A 655 -21.15 -27.54 31.67
N ASP A 656 -21.35 -27.21 30.38
CA ASP A 656 -20.94 -25.97 29.71
C ASP A 656 -21.49 -24.67 30.36
N ASN A 657 -20.95 -23.54 29.87
CA ASN A 657 -21.37 -22.13 30.01
C ASN A 657 -20.76 -21.28 31.16
N SER A 658 -19.52 -20.86 30.96
CA SER A 658 -19.10 -19.46 31.19
C SER A 658 -17.78 -19.16 30.46
N LEU A 659 -17.87 -18.82 29.17
CA LEU A 659 -16.76 -18.22 28.42
C LEU A 659 -16.84 -16.70 28.63
N MET A 660 -15.88 -16.12 29.37
CA MET A 660 -15.46 -14.71 29.44
C MET A 660 -14.72 -14.47 30.78
N GLU A 661 -13.56 -15.10 30.95
CA GLU A 661 -12.53 -14.59 31.87
C GLU A 661 -11.30 -14.24 31.05
N VAL A 662 -10.72 -13.08 31.36
CA VAL A 662 -9.59 -12.50 30.63
C VAL A 662 -8.31 -13.00 31.27
N ASP A 663 -7.60 -13.91 30.61
CA ASP A 663 -6.22 -14.27 30.96
C ASP A 663 -5.30 -13.05 30.71
N SER A 664 -5.16 -12.16 31.70
CA SER A 664 -4.30 -10.96 31.60
C SER A 664 -2.89 -11.14 32.16
N ASP A 665 -2.60 -12.18 32.95
CA ASP A 665 -1.46 -12.18 33.88
C ASP A 665 -0.35 -13.22 33.62
N MET A 666 -0.31 -13.84 32.43
CA MET A 666 0.76 -14.81 32.07
C MET A 666 1.69 -14.38 30.91
N ASP A 667 1.63 -13.12 30.48
CA ASP A 667 2.28 -12.64 29.25
C ASP A 667 3.47 -11.67 29.49
N ASN A 668 3.95 -11.57 30.73
CA ASN A 668 4.82 -10.45 31.17
C ASN A 668 6.31 -10.58 30.77
N GLU A 669 6.75 -11.75 30.29
CA GLU A 669 8.13 -12.05 29.86
C GLU A 669 8.46 -11.62 28.41
N ALA A 670 7.48 -11.12 27.65
CA ALA A 670 7.59 -10.97 26.19
C ALA A 670 8.40 -9.75 25.68
N PHE A 671 9.00 -8.94 26.57
CA PHE A 671 9.73 -7.73 26.19
C PHE A 671 10.92 -7.49 27.14
N ASN A 672 12.13 -7.77 26.68
CA ASN A 672 13.38 -7.53 27.40
C ASN A 672 14.09 -6.27 26.88
N MET A 673 14.08 -6.05 25.57
CA MET A 673 14.76 -4.94 24.91
C MET A 673 13.93 -3.65 24.98
N LEU A 674 12.64 -3.70 24.63
CA LEU A 674 11.75 -2.52 24.64
C LEU A 674 11.35 -2.06 26.05
N LYS A 675 11.51 -2.89 27.09
CA LYS A 675 11.36 -2.50 28.51
C LYS A 675 12.62 -1.83 29.10
N SER A 676 13.74 -1.76 28.37
CA SER A 676 15.00 -1.21 28.91
C SER A 676 14.91 0.28 29.26
N ALA A 677 15.28 0.59 30.50
CA ALA A 677 15.50 1.96 30.96
C ALA A 677 16.83 2.56 30.45
N GLN A 678 17.81 1.71 30.17
CA GLN A 678 19.12 2.10 29.65
C GLN A 678 19.07 2.25 28.12
N TRP A 679 19.80 3.23 27.60
CA TRP A 679 20.05 3.33 26.16
C TRP A 679 21.06 2.25 25.76
N PRO A 680 20.72 1.35 24.84
CA PRO A 680 21.60 0.25 24.45
C PRO A 680 22.76 0.73 23.57
N ASP A 681 23.93 0.13 23.77
CA ASP A 681 25.03 0.19 22.81
C ASP A 681 24.71 -0.77 21.65
N ILE A 682 24.31 -0.22 20.50
CA ILE A 682 23.96 -0.98 19.30
C ILE A 682 25.09 -0.80 18.30
N ASN A 683 26.00 -1.75 18.23
CA ASN A 683 27.07 -1.73 17.22
C ASN A 683 26.51 -2.11 15.84
N TYR A 684 26.25 -1.12 15.00
CA TYR A 684 25.87 -1.32 13.59
C TYR A 684 26.50 -0.27 12.67
N ASP A 685 27.21 -0.74 11.63
CA ASP A 685 27.95 0.05 10.65
C ASP A 685 27.41 -0.16 9.22
N VAL A 686 26.66 0.84 8.73
CA VAL A 686 26.05 0.84 7.38
C VAL A 686 27.09 0.70 6.26
N LYS A 687 28.36 1.08 6.48
CA LYS A 687 29.39 0.99 5.42
C LYS A 687 29.93 -0.43 5.20
N SER A 688 29.60 -1.38 6.08
CA SER A 688 30.11 -2.77 6.07
C SER A 688 29.04 -3.85 6.23
N GLN A 689 27.91 -3.54 6.88
CA GLN A 689 26.78 -4.45 7.10
C GLN A 689 25.66 -4.31 6.05
N GLU A 690 24.74 -5.26 6.07
CA GLU A 690 23.62 -5.40 5.13
C GLU A 690 22.43 -4.54 5.50
N VAL A 691 21.93 -3.74 4.54
CA VAL A 691 20.78 -2.84 4.69
C VAL A 691 19.63 -3.29 3.79
N SER A 692 18.40 -3.30 4.31
CA SER A 692 17.18 -3.62 3.53
C SER A 692 16.15 -2.51 3.66
N PHE A 693 15.59 -2.09 2.51
CA PHE A 693 14.49 -1.12 2.40
C PHE A 693 13.12 -1.66 2.82
N HIS A 694 13.02 -2.97 3.11
CA HIS A 694 11.76 -3.69 3.32
C HIS A 694 11.51 -3.89 4.81
N ILE A 695 10.94 -2.86 5.44
CA ILE A 695 10.64 -2.82 6.88
C ILE A 695 9.13 -2.71 7.19
N PRO A 696 8.29 -3.64 6.67
CA PRO A 696 6.83 -3.52 6.73
C PRO A 696 6.26 -3.47 8.14
N LEU A 697 6.90 -4.09 9.14
CA LEU A 697 6.45 -4.01 10.53
C LEU A 697 6.60 -2.58 11.10
N HIS A 698 7.74 -1.92 10.82
CA HIS A 698 7.98 -0.55 11.26
C HIS A 698 7.00 0.43 10.59
N ARG A 699 6.66 0.18 9.32
CA ARG A 699 5.69 0.98 8.57
C ARG A 699 4.24 0.73 8.99
N LEU A 700 3.89 -0.48 9.42
CA LEU A 700 2.61 -0.77 10.08
C LEU A 700 2.51 -0.03 11.43
N LEU A 701 3.56 -0.06 12.26
CA LEU A 701 3.63 0.69 13.50
C LEU A 701 3.49 2.21 13.28
N SER A 702 4.24 2.75 12.31
CA SER A 702 4.15 4.16 11.89
C SER A 702 2.71 4.53 11.50
N LEU A 703 2.03 3.69 10.71
CA LEU A 703 0.64 3.90 10.30
C LEU A 703 -0.36 3.84 11.48
N LEU A 704 -0.17 2.91 12.42
CA LEU A 704 -0.98 2.79 13.64
C LEU A 704 -0.84 4.04 14.51
N LEU A 705 0.39 4.53 14.73
CA LEU A 705 0.67 5.74 15.52
C LEU A 705 0.15 7.00 14.83
N ARG A 706 0.29 7.10 13.50
CA ARG A 706 -0.28 8.18 12.67
C ARG A 706 -1.79 8.25 12.81
N LYS A 707 -2.47 7.11 12.76
CA LYS A 707 -3.95 7.05 12.89
C LYS A 707 -4.39 7.44 14.30
N ALA A 708 -3.71 6.96 15.35
CA ALA A 708 -3.96 7.38 16.74
C ALA A 708 -3.83 8.90 16.91
N LEU A 709 -2.68 9.47 16.53
CA LEU A 709 -2.42 10.90 16.68
C LEU A 709 -3.42 11.75 15.91
N ASN A 710 -3.83 11.35 14.69
CA ASN A 710 -4.83 12.10 13.94
C ASN A 710 -6.25 12.01 14.54
N ILE A 711 -6.63 10.89 15.17
CA ILE A 711 -7.91 10.77 15.90
C ILE A 711 -7.89 11.65 17.15
N CYS A 712 -6.79 11.65 17.90
CA CYS A 712 -6.68 12.38 19.16
C CYS A 712 -6.42 13.88 18.99
N TYR A 713 -5.67 14.31 17.96
CA TYR A 713 -5.15 15.68 17.83
C TYR A 713 -5.30 16.32 16.43
N GLY A 714 -5.80 15.57 15.44
CA GLY A 714 -6.00 16.06 14.06
C GLY A 714 -7.34 16.79 13.86
N GLU A 715 -7.60 17.21 12.61
CA GLU A 715 -8.80 17.97 12.20
C GLU A 715 -10.13 17.30 12.63
N THR A 716 -10.17 15.97 12.66
CA THR A 716 -11.34 15.15 13.02
C THR A 716 -11.49 14.90 14.52
N GLY A 717 -10.58 15.44 15.35
CA GLY A 717 -10.58 15.23 16.79
C GLY A 717 -11.80 15.84 17.45
N LYS A 718 -12.74 14.99 17.91
CA LYS A 718 -13.88 15.40 18.75
C LYS A 718 -13.43 15.71 20.18
N TRP A 719 -12.64 16.76 20.34
CA TRP A 719 -12.49 17.44 21.62
C TRP A 719 -13.35 18.69 21.55
N ASP A 720 -14.55 18.62 22.15
CA ASP A 720 -15.33 19.82 22.44
C ASP A 720 -14.42 20.80 23.17
N LYS A 721 -14.22 22.00 22.62
CA LYS A 721 -13.38 23.03 23.24
C LYS A 721 -13.85 23.29 24.66
N PRO A 722 -13.11 22.89 25.71
CA PRO A 722 -13.40 23.35 27.04
C PRO A 722 -12.85 24.78 27.09
N ASN A 723 -13.75 25.76 27.06
CA ASN A 723 -13.45 26.97 27.79
C ASN A 723 -13.19 26.54 29.24
N TYR A 724 -12.11 27.05 29.83
CA TYR A 724 -11.48 26.69 31.10
C TYR A 724 -10.30 25.70 31.05
N ILE A 725 -9.14 26.30 31.43
CA ILE A 725 -7.96 25.70 32.04
C ILE A 725 -6.97 24.99 31.08
N SER A 726 -5.90 25.72 30.77
CA SER A 726 -4.69 25.25 30.08
C SER A 726 -3.60 24.76 31.05
N GLU A 727 -3.98 24.26 32.22
CA GLU A 727 -3.02 23.63 33.13
C GLU A 727 -2.62 22.25 32.58
N PHE A 728 -1.32 21.97 32.63
CA PHE A 728 -0.66 20.73 32.22
C PHE A 728 -0.81 20.30 30.74
N SER A 729 0.07 20.82 29.88
CA SER A 729 0.45 20.18 28.61
C SER A 729 1.30 18.92 28.85
N SER A 730 2.23 18.94 29.81
CA SER A 730 3.06 17.78 30.18
C SER A 730 2.22 16.53 30.51
N SER A 731 1.09 16.68 31.20
CA SER A 731 0.18 15.56 31.49
C SER A 731 -0.38 14.88 30.24
N ARG A 732 -0.63 15.64 29.15
CA ARG A 732 -1.26 15.15 27.92
C ARG A 732 -0.30 14.29 27.11
N GLN A 733 0.96 14.72 26.98
CA GLN A 733 2.04 13.90 26.42
C GLN A 733 2.20 12.57 27.18
N HIS A 734 2.21 12.61 28.52
CA HIS A 734 2.32 11.40 29.35
C HIS A 734 1.12 10.45 29.21
N VAL A 735 -0.11 10.97 29.12
CA VAL A 735 -1.31 10.13 28.94
C VAL A 735 -1.29 9.42 27.58
N PHE A 736 -1.00 10.12 26.48
CA PHE A 736 -0.98 9.49 25.15
C PHE A 736 0.09 8.38 25.06
N TRP A 737 1.34 8.69 25.41
CA TRP A 737 2.41 7.71 25.32
C TRP A 737 2.28 6.60 26.37
N GLY A 738 1.67 6.86 27.54
CA GLY A 738 1.32 5.83 28.51
C GLY A 738 0.33 4.80 27.95
N GLN A 739 -0.70 5.25 27.22
CA GLN A 739 -1.65 4.36 26.56
C GLN A 739 -1.03 3.56 25.40
N VAL A 740 -0.09 4.14 24.65
CA VAL A 740 0.59 3.48 23.53
C VAL A 740 1.64 2.47 23.99
N LEU A 741 2.45 2.83 24.99
CA LEU A 741 3.59 2.01 25.45
C LEU A 741 3.18 0.90 26.43
N LYS A 742 2.07 1.03 27.17
CA LYS A 742 1.54 0.02 28.12
C LYS A 742 2.62 -0.71 28.96
N GLY A 743 3.55 0.04 29.54
CA GLY A 743 4.63 -0.50 30.37
C GLY A 743 5.97 -0.77 29.66
N LEU A 744 6.07 -0.49 28.36
CA LEU A 744 7.36 -0.33 27.67
C LEU A 744 8.03 0.99 28.07
N HIS A 745 9.36 1.04 28.01
CA HIS A 745 10.12 2.21 28.44
C HIS A 745 10.45 3.13 27.25
N PRO A 746 10.28 4.47 27.36
CA PRO A 746 10.59 5.41 26.28
C PRO A 746 11.99 5.27 25.66
N CYS A 747 13.03 5.03 26.47
CA CYS A 747 14.39 4.80 25.97
C CYS A 747 14.50 3.53 25.11
N GLY A 748 14.13 2.36 25.65
CA GLY A 748 14.15 1.09 24.91
C GLY A 748 13.32 1.15 23.63
N PHE A 749 12.10 1.68 23.70
CA PHE A 749 11.28 1.94 22.50
C PHE A 749 12.05 2.77 21.46
N SER A 750 12.56 3.93 21.85
CA SER A 750 13.16 4.88 20.90
C SER A 750 14.42 4.31 20.26
N ALA A 751 15.32 3.75 21.07
CA ALA A 751 16.61 3.25 20.61
C ALA A 751 16.49 2.08 19.63
N TYR A 752 15.59 1.12 19.86
CA TYR A 752 15.43 -0.03 18.97
C TYR A 752 14.57 0.28 17.74
N ILE A 753 13.51 1.08 17.88
CA ILE A 753 12.59 1.38 16.76
C ILE A 753 13.18 2.40 15.77
N MET A 754 14.10 3.27 16.19
CA MET A 754 14.76 4.22 15.29
C MET A 754 15.79 3.57 14.35
N GLU A 755 16.37 2.43 14.72
CA GLU A 755 17.53 1.83 14.03
C GLU A 755 17.28 1.57 12.54
N HIS A 756 16.18 0.88 12.19
CA HIS A 756 15.90 0.56 10.79
C HIS A 756 15.65 1.81 9.92
N PRO A 757 14.74 2.73 10.29
CA PRO A 757 14.59 4.02 9.62
C PRO A 757 15.92 4.80 9.49
N LEU A 758 16.73 4.87 10.55
CA LEU A 758 18.00 5.59 10.55
C LEU A 758 19.02 4.97 9.58
N ARG A 759 19.17 3.65 9.59
CA ARG A 759 20.06 2.92 8.65
C ARG A 759 19.70 3.20 7.19
N LEU A 760 18.41 3.34 6.86
CA LEU A 760 17.97 3.73 5.51
C LEU A 760 18.35 5.17 5.16
N ARG A 761 18.21 6.11 6.09
CA ARG A 761 18.64 7.50 5.88
C ARG A 761 20.16 7.59 5.67
N VAL A 762 20.95 6.85 6.46
CA VAL A 762 22.40 6.75 6.29
C VAL A 762 22.78 6.10 4.97
N PHE A 763 22.16 4.99 4.59
CA PHE A 763 22.41 4.33 3.31
C PHE A 763 22.21 5.31 2.14
N CYS A 764 21.08 6.04 2.13
CA CYS A 764 20.78 7.03 1.11
C CYS A 764 21.82 8.17 1.08
N ALA A 765 22.35 8.59 2.24
CA ALA A 765 23.42 9.57 2.33
C ALA A 765 24.77 9.04 1.79
N GLN A 766 25.11 7.80 2.11
CA GLN A 766 26.33 7.14 1.58
C GLN A 766 26.25 6.91 0.07
N VAL A 767 25.07 6.58 -0.47
CA VAL A 767 24.83 6.49 -1.92
C VAL A 767 25.04 7.86 -2.58
N LEU A 768 24.47 8.94 -2.02
CA LEU A 768 24.70 10.30 -2.51
C LEU A 768 26.16 10.74 -2.43
N ALA A 769 26.89 10.33 -1.39
CA ALA A 769 28.33 10.55 -1.28
C ALA A 769 29.14 9.76 -2.33
N GLY A 770 28.54 8.78 -3.01
CA GLY A 770 29.20 7.94 -4.01
C GLY A 770 29.92 6.72 -3.44
N MET A 771 29.73 6.42 -2.15
CA MET A 771 30.39 5.29 -1.47
C MET A 771 29.99 3.92 -2.06
N TRP A 772 28.84 3.83 -2.73
CA TRP A 772 28.22 2.61 -3.25
C TRP A 772 28.38 2.41 -4.76
N ARG A 773 29.15 3.25 -5.48
CA ARG A 773 29.31 3.17 -6.95
C ARG A 773 29.76 1.78 -7.47
N LYS A 774 30.44 0.98 -6.65
CA LYS A 774 30.87 -0.38 -7.02
C LYS A 774 29.72 -1.41 -7.08
N ASN A 775 28.58 -1.13 -6.44
CA ASN A 775 27.37 -1.95 -6.47
C ASN A 775 26.54 -1.77 -7.75
N GLY A 776 27.03 -1.04 -8.75
CA GLY A 776 26.26 -0.69 -9.95
C GLY A 776 25.07 0.21 -9.62
N ASP A 777 24.12 0.28 -10.54
CA ASP A 777 22.94 1.15 -10.40
C ASP A 777 21.95 0.64 -9.34
N ALA A 778 22.02 -0.62 -8.90
CA ALA A 778 21.06 -1.20 -7.94
C ALA A 778 20.94 -0.41 -6.62
N ALA A 779 22.07 0.08 -6.08
CA ALA A 779 22.07 0.90 -4.86
C ALA A 779 21.50 2.31 -5.10
N ILE A 780 21.70 2.87 -6.30
CA ILE A 780 21.18 4.18 -6.72
C ILE A 780 19.66 4.08 -6.94
N LEU A 781 19.22 3.13 -7.75
CA LEU A 781 17.82 2.88 -8.06
C LEU A 781 16.99 2.50 -6.82
N SER A 782 17.56 1.80 -5.84
CA SER A 782 16.87 1.54 -4.56
C SER A 782 16.72 2.80 -3.69
N SER A 783 17.75 3.67 -3.68
CA SER A 783 17.72 4.99 -3.02
C SER A 783 16.70 5.94 -3.68
N ASP A 784 16.62 5.92 -5.01
CA ASP A 784 15.64 6.69 -5.78
C ASP A 784 14.23 6.11 -5.66
N GLY A 785 14.09 4.79 -5.64
CA GLY A 785 12.83 4.09 -5.35
C GLY A 785 12.27 4.47 -3.98
N TYR A 786 13.10 4.49 -2.95
CA TYR A 786 12.75 4.94 -1.60
C TYR A 786 12.23 6.39 -1.53
N ARG A 787 12.73 7.25 -2.43
CA ARG A 787 12.36 8.67 -2.58
C ARG A 787 11.27 8.93 -3.63
N SER A 788 10.84 7.91 -4.38
CA SER A 788 9.87 8.04 -5.47
C SER A 788 8.46 8.32 -4.96
N VAL A 789 7.77 9.28 -5.60
CA VAL A 789 6.37 9.66 -5.31
C VAL A 789 5.42 8.44 -5.28
N GLN A 790 5.73 7.38 -6.04
CA GLN A 790 4.94 6.15 -6.08
C GLN A 790 4.87 5.41 -4.73
N TRP A 791 5.96 5.47 -3.95
CA TRP A 791 6.15 4.69 -2.71
C TRP A 791 6.36 5.57 -1.47
N LEU A 792 6.65 6.86 -1.65
CA LEU A 792 7.13 7.80 -0.63
C LEU A 792 6.32 7.79 0.69
N GLU A 793 5.00 7.81 0.59
CA GLU A 793 4.12 7.86 1.76
C GLU A 793 4.27 6.58 2.60
N GLN A 794 4.39 5.43 1.94
CA GLN A 794 4.63 4.12 2.54
C GLN A 794 6.14 3.83 2.74
N ALA A 795 7.01 4.82 2.59
CA ALA A 795 8.46 4.71 2.69
C ALA A 795 9.04 5.90 3.48
N LEU A 796 9.78 6.80 2.83
CA LEU A 796 10.51 7.91 3.46
C LEU A 796 9.70 8.71 4.49
N GLU A 797 8.44 9.05 4.20
CA GLU A 797 7.63 9.89 5.09
C GLU A 797 7.10 9.10 6.30
N SER A 798 6.76 7.81 6.12
CA SER A 798 6.41 6.91 7.23
C SER A 798 7.60 6.64 8.14
N ASP A 799 8.79 6.46 7.56
CA ASP A 799 10.03 6.21 8.29
C ASP A 799 10.50 7.47 9.04
N LEU A 800 10.39 8.65 8.42
CA LEU A 800 10.70 9.94 9.06
C LEU A 800 9.74 10.27 10.21
N PHE A 801 8.43 10.01 10.06
CA PHE A 801 7.47 10.16 11.15
C PHE A 801 7.74 9.19 12.31
N LEU A 802 8.22 7.97 12.03
CA LEU A 802 8.61 7.04 13.09
C LEU A 802 9.87 7.53 13.84
N LEU A 803 10.83 8.14 13.13
CA LEU A 803 11.96 8.85 13.76
C LEU A 803 11.50 10.04 14.62
N GLN A 804 10.45 10.77 14.22
CA GLN A 804 9.84 11.83 15.03
C GLN A 804 9.21 11.29 16.31
N CYS A 805 8.49 10.16 16.24
CA CYS A 805 7.96 9.49 17.43
C CYS A 805 9.10 9.11 18.41
N CYS A 806 10.18 8.51 17.91
CA CYS A 806 11.36 8.17 18.72
C CYS A 806 12.03 9.43 19.30
N ALA A 807 12.21 10.49 18.50
CA ALA A 807 12.79 11.76 18.94
C ALA A 807 11.97 12.46 20.04
N SER A 808 10.65 12.25 20.09
CA SER A 808 9.78 12.80 21.15
C SER A 808 9.90 12.08 22.50
N LEU A 809 10.38 10.83 22.48
CA LEU A 809 10.46 9.91 23.62
C LEU A 809 11.90 9.71 24.13
N ALA A 810 12.90 9.92 23.27
CA ALA A 810 14.31 9.72 23.59
C ALA A 810 14.90 10.86 24.44
N PRO A 811 15.96 10.58 25.22
CA PRO A 811 16.93 11.60 25.65
C PRO A 811 17.57 12.24 24.41
N ALA A 812 17.50 13.58 24.32
CA ALA A 812 17.86 14.30 23.09
C ALA A 812 19.33 14.08 22.67
N GLU A 813 20.27 14.07 23.62
CA GLU A 813 21.69 13.88 23.33
C GLU A 813 21.96 12.49 22.75
N LEU A 814 21.48 11.43 23.41
CA LEU A 814 21.68 10.03 22.99
C LEU A 814 21.04 9.75 21.61
N PHE A 815 19.92 10.38 21.30
CA PHE A 815 19.29 10.29 19.98
C PHE A 815 20.17 10.90 18.88
N VAL A 816 20.76 12.08 19.14
CA VAL A 816 21.65 12.77 18.19
C VAL A 816 23.00 12.06 18.08
N GLU A 817 23.54 11.55 19.18
CA GLU A 817 24.76 10.73 19.20
C GLU A 817 24.57 9.44 18.39
N SER A 818 23.43 8.75 18.54
CA SER A 818 23.11 7.56 17.74
C SER A 818 23.00 7.88 16.25
N ILE A 819 22.48 9.06 15.88
CA ILE A 819 22.53 9.56 14.49
C ILE A 819 23.98 9.76 14.06
N GLN A 820 24.78 10.51 14.83
CA GLN A 820 26.18 10.82 14.50
C GLN A 820 27.03 9.55 14.34
N GLU A 821 26.83 8.55 15.19
CA GLU A 821 27.50 7.25 15.16
C GLU A 821 27.14 6.45 13.90
N ARG A 822 25.85 6.32 13.57
CA ARG A 822 25.41 5.58 12.36
C ARG A 822 25.89 6.22 11.07
N PHE A 823 26.00 7.55 11.02
CA PHE A 823 26.63 8.27 9.90
C PHE A 823 28.16 8.09 9.83
N GLY A 824 28.79 7.52 10.87
CA GLY A 824 30.24 7.33 10.95
C GLY A 824 31.01 8.61 11.31
N LEU A 825 30.35 9.57 11.98
CA LEU A 825 30.84 10.93 12.21
C LEU A 825 31.19 11.23 13.68
N SER A 826 31.29 10.22 14.55
CA SER A 826 31.59 10.42 15.99
C SER A 826 32.93 11.16 16.22
N SER A 827 33.92 10.98 15.36
CA SER A 827 35.20 11.70 15.41
C SER A 827 35.15 13.13 14.82
N TYR A 828 34.05 13.55 14.18
CA TYR A 828 33.95 14.87 13.55
C TYR A 828 34.02 16.01 14.57
N THR A 829 33.52 15.79 15.79
CA THR A 829 33.57 16.75 16.91
C THR A 829 34.93 16.80 17.63
N SER A 830 35.93 16.01 17.20
CA SER A 830 37.31 16.04 17.75
C SER A 830 38.13 17.28 17.39
N LEU A 831 37.67 18.08 16.41
CA LEU A 831 38.33 19.29 15.90
C LEU A 831 39.68 19.04 15.20
N ASN A 832 40.04 17.79 14.91
CA ASN A 832 41.28 17.49 14.18
C ASN A 832 41.24 18.06 12.75
N LEU A 833 42.22 18.90 12.37
CA LEU A 833 42.31 19.46 11.02
C LEU A 833 42.87 18.47 9.98
N ALA A 834 43.50 17.37 10.40
CA ALA A 834 44.18 16.43 9.51
C ALA A 834 43.30 15.26 9.00
N ASP A 835 42.28 14.83 9.77
CA ASP A 835 41.42 13.70 9.42
C ASP A 835 40.33 14.09 8.41
N HIS A 836 40.70 14.27 7.14
CA HIS A 836 39.73 14.53 6.07
C HIS A 836 39.41 13.26 5.27
N ASN A 837 38.12 12.94 5.16
CA ASN A 837 37.56 11.88 4.33
C ASN A 837 36.77 12.50 3.16
N GLU A 838 36.98 12.01 1.93
CA GLU A 838 36.36 12.53 0.69
C GLU A 838 34.82 12.51 0.72
N TYR A 839 34.23 11.56 1.45
CA TYR A 839 32.76 11.42 1.58
C TYR A 839 32.15 12.32 2.67
N GLU A 840 32.99 12.86 3.55
CA GLU A 840 32.55 13.42 4.83
C GLU A 840 31.63 14.63 4.70
N SER A 841 31.94 15.56 3.78
CA SER A 841 31.13 16.76 3.60
C SER A 841 29.68 16.43 3.21
N VAL A 842 29.48 15.44 2.34
CA VAL A 842 28.14 14.97 1.95
C VAL A 842 27.44 14.29 3.14
N LEU A 843 28.15 13.43 3.88
CA LEU A 843 27.59 12.75 5.04
C LEU A 843 27.18 13.72 6.15
N VAL A 844 27.98 14.74 6.44
CA VAL A 844 27.66 15.79 7.43
C VAL A 844 26.47 16.62 6.95
N GLN A 845 26.41 17.00 5.67
CA GLN A 845 25.28 17.76 5.13
C GLN A 845 23.96 16.96 5.20
N GLU A 846 23.98 15.67 4.85
CA GLU A 846 22.81 14.80 4.95
C GLU A 846 22.40 14.52 6.41
N MET A 847 23.36 14.40 7.33
CA MET A 847 23.09 14.26 8.77
C MET A 847 22.40 15.51 9.33
N LEU A 848 22.93 16.70 9.05
CA LEU A 848 22.31 17.97 9.47
C LEU A 848 20.92 18.16 8.83
N THR A 849 20.77 17.77 7.56
CA THR A 849 19.49 17.78 6.84
C THR A 849 18.47 16.83 7.48
N LEU A 850 18.89 15.63 7.91
CA LEU A 850 18.03 14.71 8.65
C LEU A 850 17.57 15.30 9.99
N ILE A 851 18.48 15.92 10.76
CA ILE A 851 18.13 16.56 12.04
C ILE A 851 17.11 17.70 11.82
N ILE A 852 17.33 18.55 10.81
CA ILE A 852 16.36 19.60 10.44
C ILE A 852 15.01 18.98 10.03
N GLN A 853 15.00 17.90 9.24
CA GLN A 853 13.76 17.23 8.82
C GLN A 853 13.01 16.60 9.99
N VAL A 854 13.68 15.91 10.92
CA VAL A 854 13.05 15.38 12.13
C VAL A 854 12.41 16.49 12.95
N VAL A 855 13.08 17.64 13.10
CA VAL A 855 12.57 18.76 13.92
C VAL A 855 11.49 19.59 13.21
N LYS A 856 11.54 19.72 11.87
CA LYS A 856 10.71 20.64 11.08
C LYS A 856 9.54 19.98 10.33
N GLU A 857 9.63 18.71 9.94
CA GLU A 857 8.57 18.07 9.15
C GLU A 857 7.24 18.01 9.93
N ARG A 858 6.10 18.22 9.25
CA ARG A 858 4.77 18.32 9.87
C ARG A 858 3.66 17.54 9.15
N ARG A 859 3.94 16.89 8.02
CA ARG A 859 2.92 16.27 7.16
C ARG A 859 1.95 15.35 7.93
N PHE A 860 2.46 14.55 8.86
CA PHE A 860 1.66 13.60 9.67
C PHE A 860 1.52 14.01 11.15
N CYS A 861 2.05 15.18 11.54
CA CYS A 861 2.17 15.57 12.94
C CYS A 861 1.88 17.05 13.23
N GLY A 862 1.35 17.84 12.29
CA GLY A 862 0.97 19.23 12.55
C GLY A 862 0.34 20.04 11.41
N LEU A 863 0.29 19.53 10.17
CA LEU A 863 -0.44 20.18 9.06
C LEU A 863 -1.77 19.50 8.76
N SER A 864 -2.78 20.30 8.42
CA SER A 864 -4.04 19.83 7.84
C SER A 864 -3.84 19.24 6.44
N THR A 865 -4.84 18.51 5.96
CA THR A 865 -4.91 18.00 4.57
C THR A 865 -4.80 19.15 3.55
N SER A 866 -5.40 20.30 3.86
CA SER A 866 -5.38 21.51 3.03
C SER A 866 -3.99 22.16 2.96
N GLU A 867 -3.31 22.29 4.11
CA GLU A 867 -1.96 22.89 4.20
C GLU A 867 -0.90 21.97 3.61
N ASN A 868 -1.05 20.65 3.78
CA ASN A 868 -0.22 19.67 3.10
C ASN A 868 -0.33 19.83 1.58
N LEU A 869 -1.55 19.78 1.02
CA LEU A 869 -1.77 19.96 -0.41
C LEU A 869 -1.21 21.30 -0.93
N ARG A 870 -1.41 22.38 -0.16
CA ARG A 870 -0.84 23.70 -0.44
C ARG A 870 0.69 23.66 -0.53
N ARG A 871 1.36 23.10 0.48
CA ARG A 871 2.83 22.94 0.54
C ARG A 871 3.35 22.13 -0.64
N GLU A 872 2.66 21.07 -1.03
CA GLU A 872 3.05 20.25 -2.19
C GLU A 872 2.95 21.00 -3.52
N LEU A 873 1.86 21.74 -3.74
CA LEU A 873 1.69 22.53 -4.95
C LEU A 873 2.72 23.66 -5.03
N VAL A 874 3.07 24.30 -3.91
CA VAL A 874 4.16 25.29 -3.85
C VAL A 874 5.49 24.66 -4.23
N CYS A 875 5.90 23.55 -3.60
CA CYS A 875 7.17 22.89 -3.91
C CYS A 875 7.22 22.39 -5.36
N ARG A 876 6.13 21.78 -5.86
CA ARG A 876 6.08 21.27 -7.24
C ARG A 876 6.13 22.40 -8.28
N LEU A 877 5.42 23.50 -8.07
CA LEU A 877 5.42 24.64 -9.00
C LEU A 877 6.68 25.51 -8.89
N ALA A 878 7.42 25.44 -7.77
CA ALA A 878 8.72 26.07 -7.61
C ALA A 878 9.78 25.45 -8.55
N ILE A 879 9.71 24.14 -8.83
CA ILE A 879 10.57 23.46 -9.82
C ILE A 879 10.24 23.95 -11.25
N GLY A 880 8.97 23.89 -11.65
CA GLY A 880 8.58 24.26 -13.01
C GLY A 880 7.07 24.30 -13.24
N ASP A 881 6.67 25.13 -14.20
CA ASP A 881 5.27 25.34 -14.59
C ASP A 881 4.68 24.05 -15.20
N ALA A 882 3.52 23.64 -14.70
CA ALA A 882 2.97 22.30 -14.89
C ALA A 882 1.51 22.32 -15.36
N THR A 883 1.10 21.29 -16.11
CA THR A 883 -0.32 21.06 -16.43
C THR A 883 -1.05 20.43 -15.24
N HIS A 884 -2.39 20.47 -15.22
CA HIS A 884 -3.19 19.83 -14.16
C HIS A 884 -2.81 18.35 -13.98
N SER A 885 -2.68 17.60 -15.08
CA SER A 885 -2.32 16.17 -15.05
C SER A 885 -0.90 15.93 -14.52
N GLN A 886 0.05 16.84 -14.80
CA GLN A 886 1.41 16.78 -14.25
C GLN A 886 1.45 17.07 -12.75
N LEU A 887 0.58 17.96 -12.25
CA LEU A 887 0.41 18.20 -10.81
C LEU A 887 -0.20 16.99 -10.11
N VAL A 888 -1.30 16.46 -10.63
CA VAL A 888 -1.97 15.26 -10.08
C VAL A 888 -1.01 14.05 -10.03
N LYS A 889 -0.21 13.81 -11.08
CA LYS A 889 0.79 12.71 -11.08
C LYS A 889 1.93 12.93 -10.07
N ALA A 890 2.24 14.17 -9.72
CA ALA A 890 3.30 14.51 -8.76
C ALA A 890 2.81 14.57 -7.30
N LEU A 891 1.49 14.50 -7.07
CA LEU A 891 0.90 14.52 -5.74
C LEU A 891 0.78 13.10 -5.15
N PRO A 892 0.95 12.95 -3.83
CA PRO A 892 0.56 11.75 -3.08
C PRO A 892 -0.89 11.28 -3.33
N ARG A 893 -1.20 10.00 -3.11
CA ARG A 893 -2.50 9.39 -3.45
C ARG A 893 -3.68 9.90 -2.63
N ASP A 894 -3.42 10.29 -1.39
CA ASP A 894 -4.33 10.99 -0.48
C ASP A 894 -4.64 12.41 -0.98
N LEU A 895 -3.59 13.18 -1.31
CA LEU A 895 -3.73 14.59 -1.69
C LEU A 895 -4.24 14.80 -3.13
N SER A 896 -3.89 13.91 -4.06
CA SER A 896 -4.33 13.95 -5.47
C SER A 896 -5.83 13.72 -5.66
N LYS A 897 -6.51 13.14 -4.66
CA LYS A 897 -7.97 12.94 -4.62
C LYS A 897 -8.71 13.98 -3.79
N SER A 898 -8.01 14.98 -3.23
CA SER A 898 -8.65 16.02 -2.41
C SER A 898 -9.63 16.85 -3.22
N THR A 899 -10.83 17.06 -2.69
CA THR A 899 -11.86 17.93 -3.28
C THR A 899 -11.38 19.39 -3.37
N GLN A 900 -10.53 19.82 -2.44
CA GLN A 900 -9.98 21.18 -2.37
C GLN A 900 -8.84 21.45 -3.37
N LEU A 901 -8.43 20.45 -4.17
CA LEU A 901 -7.30 20.56 -5.10
C LEU A 901 -7.43 21.75 -6.07
N ARG A 902 -8.63 21.95 -6.63
CA ARG A 902 -8.86 23.03 -7.60
C ARG A 902 -8.80 24.39 -6.92
N ASP A 903 -9.53 24.55 -5.82
CA ASP A 903 -9.63 25.82 -5.10
C ASP A 903 -8.26 26.31 -4.59
N ILE A 904 -7.47 25.39 -4.02
CA ILE A 904 -6.10 25.69 -3.55
C ILE A 904 -5.17 26.01 -4.73
N LEU A 905 -5.30 25.30 -5.85
CA LEU A 905 -4.48 25.55 -7.04
C LEU A 905 -4.80 26.89 -7.71
N ASP A 906 -6.07 27.27 -7.83
CA ASP A 906 -6.50 28.53 -8.43
C ASP A 906 -6.06 29.74 -7.59
N VAL A 907 -6.03 29.59 -6.26
CA VAL A 907 -5.38 30.54 -5.35
C VAL A 907 -3.88 30.59 -5.61
N LEU A 908 -3.16 29.46 -5.53
CA LEU A 908 -1.69 29.41 -5.56
C LEU A 908 -1.07 29.81 -6.91
N ALA A 909 -1.74 29.54 -8.02
CA ALA A 909 -1.14 29.61 -9.34
C ALA A 909 -1.90 30.53 -10.31
N ALA A 910 -1.16 31.14 -11.23
CA ALA A 910 -1.73 31.78 -12.40
C ALA A 910 -1.86 30.72 -13.52
N TYR A 911 -3.08 30.52 -14.02
CA TYR A 911 -3.32 29.63 -15.15
C TYR A 911 -3.11 30.35 -16.50
N SER A 912 -2.18 29.83 -17.30
CA SER A 912 -2.00 30.19 -18.69
C SER A 912 -2.88 29.30 -19.57
N LYS A 913 -3.76 29.92 -20.38
CA LYS A 913 -4.63 29.20 -21.32
C LYS A 913 -3.80 28.51 -22.41
N PRO A 914 -4.25 27.36 -22.96
CA PRO A 914 -3.59 26.72 -24.09
C PRO A 914 -3.56 27.65 -25.31
N SER A 915 -2.51 27.54 -26.13
CA SER A 915 -2.30 28.36 -27.32
C SER A 915 -1.67 27.52 -28.43
N GLY A 916 -2.44 27.23 -29.48
CA GLY A 916 -2.04 26.29 -30.54
C GLY A 916 -1.71 24.91 -29.95
N VAL A 917 -0.52 24.38 -30.30
CA VAL A 917 0.00 23.11 -29.76
C VAL A 917 0.45 23.15 -28.29
N LYS A 918 0.52 24.32 -27.64
CA LYS A 918 0.96 24.43 -26.24
C LYS A 918 -0.22 24.24 -25.28
N GLN A 919 -0.17 23.17 -24.48
CA GLN A 919 -1.11 22.91 -23.39
C GLN A 919 -1.05 24.03 -22.32
N GLY A 920 -2.18 24.33 -21.69
CA GLY A 920 -2.27 25.33 -20.63
C GLY A 920 -1.58 24.88 -19.34
N LYS A 921 -0.87 25.80 -18.68
CA LYS A 921 -0.01 25.52 -17.52
C LYS A 921 -0.29 26.45 -16.34
N TYR A 922 -0.06 25.94 -15.15
CA TYR A 922 -0.07 26.68 -13.90
C TYR A 922 1.35 27.15 -13.56
N SER A 923 1.48 28.42 -13.18
CA SER A 923 2.74 29.05 -12.74
C SER A 923 2.57 29.63 -11.33
N LEU A 924 3.52 29.41 -10.41
CA LEU A 924 3.41 29.85 -9.01
C LEU A 924 3.33 31.38 -8.88
N ARG A 925 2.30 31.91 -8.21
CA ARG A 925 2.17 33.35 -7.97
C ARG A 925 3.29 33.86 -7.06
N LYS A 926 3.75 35.09 -7.30
CA LYS A 926 4.91 35.69 -6.59
C LYS A 926 4.75 35.66 -5.06
N GLU A 927 3.54 35.85 -4.57
CA GLU A 927 3.23 35.94 -3.14
C GLU A 927 3.43 34.65 -2.33
N PHE A 928 3.47 33.48 -2.98
CA PHE A 928 3.63 32.17 -2.32
C PHE A 928 5.04 31.61 -2.38
N TRP A 929 5.99 32.26 -3.05
CA TRP A 929 7.42 31.88 -2.97
C TRP A 929 7.98 32.00 -1.55
N LYS A 930 7.36 32.80 -0.69
CA LYS A 930 7.67 32.92 0.75
C LYS A 930 7.36 31.65 1.57
N GLU A 931 6.70 30.67 0.97
CA GLU A 931 6.32 29.38 1.58
C GLU A 931 7.19 28.22 1.06
N LEU A 932 8.24 28.53 0.27
CA LEU A 932 9.17 27.54 -0.27
C LEU A 932 10.00 26.89 0.84
N ASP A 933 9.73 25.62 1.12
CA ASP A 933 10.47 24.84 2.10
C ASP A 933 11.75 24.24 1.51
N LEU A 934 12.92 24.77 1.85
CA LEU A 934 14.23 24.25 1.41
C LEU A 934 14.57 22.84 1.94
N TYR A 935 13.86 22.37 2.98
CA TYR A 935 14.14 21.10 3.66
C TYR A 935 13.06 20.04 3.43
N HIS A 936 12.15 20.29 2.48
CA HIS A 936 11.09 19.35 2.10
C HIS A 936 11.65 17.94 1.80
N PRO A 937 11.12 16.86 2.41
CA PRO A 937 11.69 15.50 2.27
C PRO A 937 11.78 14.96 0.85
N ARG A 938 11.05 15.57 -0.10
CA ARG A 938 10.94 15.14 -1.49
C ARG A 938 11.96 15.81 -2.42
N TRP A 939 12.82 16.68 -1.91
CA TRP A 939 13.92 17.25 -2.70
C TRP A 939 14.95 16.17 -3.07
N ASN A 940 15.21 16.03 -4.36
CA ASN A 940 16.53 15.62 -4.85
C ASN A 940 17.37 16.88 -5.13
N SER A 941 18.70 16.72 -5.21
CA SER A 941 19.63 17.84 -5.34
C SER A 941 19.39 18.72 -6.57
N ARG A 942 18.92 18.12 -7.68
CA ARG A 942 18.62 18.83 -8.94
C ARG A 942 17.37 19.70 -8.78
N ASP A 943 16.29 19.15 -8.25
CA ASP A 943 15.02 19.87 -8.09
C ASP A 943 15.12 21.00 -7.07
N LEU A 944 15.89 20.79 -5.97
CA LEU A 944 16.18 21.84 -5.00
C LEU A 944 16.99 22.99 -5.63
N GLN A 945 18.04 22.65 -6.40
CA GLN A 945 18.82 23.66 -7.13
C GLN A 945 17.93 24.48 -8.07
N VAL A 946 17.10 23.83 -8.89
CA VAL A 946 16.16 24.51 -9.80
C VAL A 946 15.19 25.41 -9.03
N ALA A 947 14.64 24.95 -7.90
CA ALA A 947 13.74 25.75 -7.07
C ALA A 947 14.44 26.98 -6.46
N VAL A 948 15.67 26.85 -5.97
CA VAL A 948 16.49 27.94 -5.41
C VAL A 948 16.89 28.97 -6.48
N GLU A 949 17.27 28.51 -7.69
CA GLU A 949 17.56 29.37 -8.83
C GLU A 949 16.32 30.15 -9.29
N ARG A 950 15.16 29.48 -9.42
CA ARG A 950 13.90 30.15 -9.79
C ARG A 950 13.43 31.11 -8.71
N TYR A 951 13.54 30.76 -7.43
CA TYR A 951 13.29 31.68 -6.32
C TYR A 951 14.15 32.93 -6.44
N SER A 952 15.46 32.77 -6.66
CA SER A 952 16.41 33.89 -6.76
C SER A 952 16.07 34.80 -7.97
N ASN A 953 15.67 34.19 -9.09
CA ASN A 953 15.23 34.90 -10.28
C ASN A 953 13.92 35.70 -10.08
N VAL A 954 12.95 35.20 -9.29
CA VAL A 954 11.65 35.85 -9.04
C VAL A 954 11.71 36.87 -7.90
N CYS A 955 12.36 36.51 -6.79
CA CYS A 955 12.42 37.29 -5.55
C CYS A 955 13.58 38.29 -5.53
N LYS A 956 14.59 38.13 -6.40
CA LYS A 956 15.82 38.96 -6.46
C LYS A 956 16.67 38.94 -5.18
N VAL A 957 16.51 37.90 -4.37
CA VAL A 957 17.28 37.60 -3.16
C VAL A 957 17.52 36.09 -3.08
N SER A 958 18.65 35.67 -2.49
CA SER A 958 18.96 34.25 -2.29
C SER A 958 17.90 33.58 -1.42
N ALA A 959 17.42 32.41 -1.85
CA ALA A 959 16.49 31.60 -1.05
C ALA A 959 17.13 31.20 0.29
N LEU A 960 18.44 30.89 0.28
CA LEU A 960 19.18 30.39 1.44
C LEU A 960 19.13 31.37 2.63
N ASN A 961 19.18 32.69 2.41
CA ASN A 961 19.14 33.64 3.53
C ASN A 961 17.73 33.91 4.09
N ILE A 962 16.69 33.68 3.29
CA ILE A 962 15.34 34.19 3.55
C ILE A 962 14.38 33.06 3.93
N GLN A 963 14.50 31.90 3.28
CA GLN A 963 13.71 30.70 3.53
C GLN A 963 14.33 29.83 4.63
N LEU A 964 14.73 30.47 5.73
CA LEU A 964 15.27 29.81 6.91
C LEU A 964 14.22 28.85 7.50
N PRO A 965 14.62 27.64 7.97
CA PRO A 965 13.72 26.78 8.70
C PRO A 965 13.23 27.47 9.98
N ARG A 966 11.94 27.29 10.28
CA ARG A 966 11.25 27.89 11.44
C ARG A 966 10.53 26.82 12.23
N TRP A 967 10.33 27.07 13.52
CA TRP A 967 9.48 26.23 14.34
C TRP A 967 8.01 26.43 13.94
N THR A 968 7.30 25.33 13.78
CA THR A 968 5.86 25.30 13.50
C THR A 968 5.17 24.38 14.48
N ALA A 969 3.89 24.64 14.75
CA ALA A 969 3.08 23.83 15.66
C ALA A 969 3.14 22.34 15.30
N VAL A 970 3.12 21.50 16.32
CA VAL A 970 3.17 20.04 16.23
C VAL A 970 2.14 19.50 17.23
N PHE A 971 1.60 18.31 16.99
CA PHE A 971 0.70 17.65 17.95
C PHE A 971 1.39 17.51 19.31
N ASP A 972 0.66 17.80 20.38
CA ASP A 972 1.17 17.97 21.74
C ASP A 972 2.08 16.80 22.23
N PRO A 973 1.77 15.50 21.98
CA PRO A 973 2.66 14.40 22.37
C PRO A 973 4.04 14.38 21.69
N LEU A 974 4.22 15.14 20.60
CA LEU A 974 5.45 15.27 19.82
C LEU A 974 6.18 16.61 20.06
N SER A 975 5.65 17.48 20.95
CA SER A 975 6.25 18.80 21.28
C SER A 975 7.71 18.71 21.76
N SER A 976 8.05 17.63 22.47
CA SER A 976 9.40 17.32 22.97
C SER A 976 10.47 17.21 21.87
N ILE A 977 10.12 17.02 20.59
CA ILE A 977 11.07 17.02 19.46
C ILE A 977 11.88 18.33 19.39
N SER A 978 11.33 19.44 19.87
CA SER A 978 12.04 20.73 19.96
C SER A 978 13.41 20.62 20.66
N ARG A 979 13.53 19.73 21.66
CA ARG A 979 14.75 19.48 22.45
C ARG A 979 15.92 18.98 21.59
N ILE A 980 15.66 18.32 20.45
CA ILE A 980 16.69 17.81 19.55
C ILE A 980 17.52 18.96 18.95
N ALA A 981 16.88 20.01 18.42
CA ALA A 981 17.61 21.14 17.82
C ALA A 981 18.27 22.07 18.87
N THR A 982 17.85 22.01 20.13
CA THR A 982 18.41 22.80 21.22
C THR A 982 19.41 22.03 22.10
N SER A 983 19.80 20.82 21.70
CA SER A 983 20.65 19.90 22.48
C SER A 983 22.12 20.33 22.50
N LYS A 984 22.88 19.87 23.50
CA LYS A 984 24.33 20.11 23.60
C LYS A 984 25.08 19.42 22.46
N THR A 985 24.70 18.21 22.06
CA THR A 985 25.35 17.48 20.95
C THR A 985 25.13 18.19 19.60
N VAL A 986 23.93 18.74 19.33
CA VAL A 986 23.71 19.58 18.13
C VAL A 986 24.55 20.86 18.16
N LEU A 987 24.68 21.51 19.32
CA LEU A 987 25.60 22.63 19.50
C LEU A 987 27.05 22.23 19.24
N GLN A 988 27.50 21.05 19.69
CA GLN A 988 28.87 20.58 19.47
C GLN A 988 29.16 20.27 18.00
N ILE A 989 28.25 19.59 17.29
CA ILE A 989 28.36 19.30 15.86
C ILE A 989 28.45 20.61 15.06
N THR A 990 27.55 21.56 15.31
CA THR A 990 27.52 22.84 14.59
C THR A 990 28.73 23.73 14.94
N ARG A 991 29.19 23.70 16.19
CA ARG A 991 30.46 24.33 16.61
C ARG A 991 31.67 23.75 15.85
N ALA A 992 31.72 22.43 15.64
CA ALA A 992 32.77 21.78 14.84
C ALA A 992 32.71 22.17 13.36
N VAL A 993 31.51 22.22 12.75
CA VAL A 993 31.34 22.71 11.36
C VAL A 993 31.90 24.13 11.20
N ILE A 994 31.54 25.05 12.10
CA ILE A 994 32.01 26.45 12.02
C ILE A 994 33.53 26.51 12.28
N PHE A 995 34.07 25.72 13.21
CA PHE A 995 35.52 25.59 13.43
C PHE A 995 36.27 25.21 12.14
N TYR A 996 35.83 24.18 11.42
CA TYR A 996 36.46 23.79 10.16
C TYR A 996 36.29 24.86 9.06
N ALA A 997 35.13 25.51 8.97
CA ALA A 997 34.91 26.60 8.02
C ALA A 997 35.83 27.82 8.27
N VAL A 998 36.12 28.14 9.54
CA VAL A 998 37.02 29.23 9.92
C VAL A 998 38.48 28.85 9.68
N PHE A 999 38.95 27.70 10.20
CA PHE A 999 40.40 27.42 10.28
C PHE A 999 40.98 26.60 9.12
N THR A 1000 40.17 25.98 8.25
CA THR A 1000 40.73 25.40 7.01
C THR A 1000 41.20 26.50 6.05
N LYS A 1001 42.47 26.41 5.62
CA LYS A 1001 43.15 27.38 4.74
C LYS A 1001 42.79 27.27 3.25
N MET A 1002 42.32 26.11 2.80
CA MET A 1002 41.93 25.85 1.40
C MET A 1002 40.45 25.45 1.35
N PRO A 1003 39.54 26.29 0.82
CA PRO A 1003 38.10 26.01 0.79
C PRO A 1003 37.74 24.69 0.09
N SER A 1004 38.48 24.32 -0.96
CA SER A 1004 38.32 23.07 -1.72
C SER A 1004 38.64 21.78 -0.96
N ILE A 1005 39.28 21.88 0.22
CA ILE A 1005 39.65 20.76 1.10
C ILE A 1005 39.00 20.94 2.49
N SER A 1006 37.98 21.80 2.61
CA SER A 1006 37.30 22.00 3.90
C SER A 1006 36.35 20.86 4.23
N ARG A 1007 36.50 20.34 5.46
CA ARG A 1007 35.53 19.44 6.12
C ARG A 1007 34.16 20.10 6.31
N ALA A 1008 34.05 21.42 6.10
CA ALA A 1008 32.82 22.20 6.09
C ALA A 1008 32.69 22.97 4.76
N SER A 1009 32.21 22.29 3.72
CA SER A 1009 31.85 22.92 2.44
C SER A 1009 30.74 23.97 2.62
N GLU A 1010 30.53 24.84 1.63
CA GLU A 1010 29.50 25.89 1.70
C GLU A 1010 28.11 25.32 2.04
N GLY A 1011 27.72 24.21 1.42
CA GLY A 1011 26.45 23.52 1.71
C GLY A 1011 26.36 22.98 3.14
N VAL A 1012 27.45 22.44 3.69
CA VAL A 1012 27.54 22.00 5.09
C VAL A 1012 27.39 23.18 6.04
N LEU A 1013 28.15 24.26 5.80
CA LEU A 1013 28.12 25.46 6.62
C LEU A 1013 26.74 26.12 6.64
N VAL A 1014 26.13 26.34 5.47
CA VAL A 1014 24.79 26.92 5.35
C VAL A 1014 23.76 26.05 6.08
N THR A 1015 23.84 24.72 5.93
CA THR A 1015 22.94 23.79 6.63
C THR A 1015 23.12 23.82 8.15
N ALA A 1016 24.35 23.91 8.65
CA ALA A 1016 24.63 24.06 10.08
C ALA A 1016 24.09 25.39 10.64
N LEU A 1017 24.25 26.49 9.90
CA LEU A 1017 23.70 27.80 10.28
C LEU A 1017 22.16 27.80 10.24
N HIS A 1018 21.54 27.08 9.31
CA HIS A 1018 20.09 26.88 9.27
C HIS A 1018 19.57 26.07 10.48
N LEU A 1019 20.28 25.01 10.89
CA LEU A 1019 19.95 24.26 12.11
C LEU A 1019 20.08 25.13 13.36
N LEU A 1020 21.14 25.96 13.46
CA LEU A 1020 21.28 26.97 14.51
C LEU A 1020 20.13 27.97 14.53
N SER A 1021 19.75 28.49 13.36
CA SER A 1021 18.61 29.41 13.24
C SER A 1021 17.31 28.77 13.70
N LEU A 1022 17.07 27.49 13.38
CA LEU A 1022 15.90 26.73 13.83
C LEU A 1022 15.91 26.53 15.36
N GLY A 1023 17.06 26.16 15.94
CA GLY A 1023 17.21 26.04 17.40
C GLY A 1023 16.92 27.36 18.12
N LEU A 1024 17.41 28.49 17.61
CA LEU A 1024 17.12 29.82 18.17
C LEU A 1024 15.65 30.23 17.98
N ASP A 1025 15.02 29.84 16.88
CA ASP A 1025 13.59 30.06 16.62
C ASP A 1025 12.71 29.29 17.62
N ILE A 1026 13.11 28.06 17.97
CA ILE A 1026 12.50 27.26 19.03
C ILE A 1026 12.62 27.95 20.39
N CYS A 1027 13.83 28.35 20.80
CA CYS A 1027 14.05 29.07 22.06
C CYS A 1027 13.19 30.34 22.13
N GLN A 1028 13.16 31.13 21.06
CA GLN A 1028 12.34 32.33 20.95
C GLN A 1028 10.84 32.03 21.08
N SER A 1029 10.36 30.99 20.39
CA SER A 1029 8.95 30.60 20.41
C SER A 1029 8.49 30.12 21.79
N GLN A 1030 9.35 29.44 22.55
CA GLN A 1030 8.98 28.91 23.86
C GLN A 1030 9.07 29.98 24.96
N LEU A 1031 10.13 30.80 24.98
CA LEU A 1031 10.22 31.96 25.89
C LEU A 1031 9.07 32.97 25.71
N SER A 1032 8.55 33.11 24.48
CA SER A 1032 7.41 33.99 24.18
C SER A 1032 6.06 33.47 24.69
N CYS A 1033 5.96 32.18 25.04
CA CYS A 1033 4.77 31.57 25.63
C CYS A 1033 4.71 31.76 27.14
N ASP A 1034 5.84 31.57 27.83
CA ASP A 1034 5.94 31.71 29.29
C ASP A 1034 5.66 33.15 29.74
N GLY A 1035 6.14 34.15 28.98
CA GLY A 1035 5.93 35.57 29.26
C GLY A 1035 4.47 36.08 29.25
N LYS A 1036 3.47 35.22 29.00
CA LYS A 1036 2.04 35.57 29.06
C LYS A 1036 1.35 35.18 30.37
N PHE A 1037 1.99 34.36 31.20
CA PHE A 1037 1.46 33.94 32.50
C PHE A 1037 2.38 34.44 33.61
N GLY A 1038 2.09 35.63 34.13
CA GLY A 1038 2.88 36.25 35.20
C GLY A 1038 2.76 35.50 36.52
N VAL A 1039 3.60 34.48 36.71
CA VAL A 1039 3.79 33.78 37.98
C VAL A 1039 5.30 33.66 38.23
N ASP A 1040 5.81 34.44 39.20
CA ASP A 1040 7.19 34.32 39.67
C ASP A 1040 7.40 32.97 40.40
N LEU A 1041 7.85 31.96 39.66
CA LEU A 1041 8.38 30.72 40.23
C LEU A 1041 9.90 30.82 40.44
N SER A 1042 10.30 31.70 41.37
CA SER A 1042 11.70 31.94 41.76
C SER A 1042 12.32 30.78 42.57
N GLY A 1043 12.11 29.53 42.14
CA GLY A 1043 12.49 28.31 42.86
C GLY A 1043 12.83 27.08 42.00
N GLN A 1044 12.62 27.13 40.68
CA GLN A 1044 13.11 26.12 39.72
C GLN A 1044 13.74 26.79 38.48
N ALA A 1045 14.66 27.72 38.73
CA ALA A 1045 15.43 28.38 37.67
C ALA A 1045 16.74 27.62 37.41
N ASP A 1046 16.71 26.56 36.60
CA ASP A 1046 17.96 25.97 36.04
C ASP A 1046 17.81 25.27 34.67
N ASP A 1047 16.61 24.90 34.21
CA ASP A 1047 16.38 24.36 32.86
C ASP A 1047 16.41 25.44 31.76
N SER A 1048 17.57 26.09 31.61
CA SER A 1048 17.88 26.95 30.46
C SER A 1048 18.21 26.10 29.24
N PHE A 1049 17.73 26.50 28.05
CA PHE A 1049 18.06 25.85 26.77
C PHE A 1049 19.57 25.55 26.63
N PRO A 1050 19.99 24.28 26.46
CA PRO A 1050 21.41 23.93 26.35
C PRO A 1050 22.13 24.69 25.23
N LEU A 1051 21.44 24.92 24.10
CA LEU A 1051 21.88 25.78 23.00
C LEU A 1051 22.25 27.22 23.45
N LEU A 1052 21.52 27.83 24.38
CA LEU A 1052 21.81 29.17 24.90
C LEU A 1052 22.82 29.15 26.06
N MET A 1053 22.74 28.13 26.92
CA MET A 1053 23.64 27.96 28.07
C MET A 1053 25.08 27.72 27.59
N TYR A 1054 25.28 26.78 26.67
CA TYR A 1054 26.61 26.34 26.22
C TYR A 1054 27.14 27.08 24.98
N ALA A 1055 26.39 28.02 24.38
CA ALA A 1055 26.91 28.85 23.27
C ALA A 1055 28.17 29.64 23.65
N SER A 1056 28.31 29.93 24.94
CA SER A 1056 29.43 30.65 25.55
C SER A 1056 30.51 29.72 26.13
N GLU A 1057 30.31 28.40 26.11
CA GLU A 1057 31.26 27.42 26.63
C GLU A 1057 32.46 27.30 25.67
N GLU A 1058 33.65 27.57 26.20
CA GLU A 1058 34.92 27.44 25.48
C GLU A 1058 35.38 25.98 25.42
N PHE A 1059 36.25 25.63 24.47
CA PHE A 1059 36.81 24.28 24.37
C PHE A 1059 37.73 23.93 25.55
N ASP A 1060 37.44 22.85 26.28
CA ASP A 1060 38.38 22.26 27.23
C ASP A 1060 39.40 21.36 26.49
N GLY A 1061 40.58 21.92 26.23
CA GLY A 1061 41.54 21.41 25.25
C GLY A 1061 42.63 20.51 25.83
N GLY A 1062 42.29 19.24 26.10
CA GLY A 1062 43.19 18.21 26.62
C GLY A 1062 44.15 17.55 25.61
N VAL A 1063 45.03 18.30 24.94
CA VAL A 1063 46.39 17.90 24.50
C VAL A 1063 47.27 19.15 24.43
N ALA A 1064 48.55 19.08 24.78
CA ALA A 1064 49.47 20.21 24.81
C ALA A 1064 50.38 20.26 23.57
N ASP A 1065 49.99 21.01 22.53
CA ASP A 1065 50.97 21.68 21.64
C ASP A 1065 50.40 22.81 20.75
N GLU A 1066 49.09 22.86 20.46
CA GLU A 1066 48.50 23.99 19.71
C GLU A 1066 47.85 25.04 20.62
N MET A 1067 48.63 26.07 20.97
CA MET A 1067 48.24 27.14 21.90
C MET A 1067 47.26 28.18 21.29
N PHE A 1068 46.99 28.12 19.99
CA PHE A 1068 46.24 29.15 19.24
C PHE A 1068 44.71 28.98 19.20
N TRP A 1069 44.20 27.75 19.35
CA TRP A 1069 42.77 27.44 19.15
C TRP A 1069 42.02 27.08 20.44
N LYS A 1070 42.74 26.96 21.56
CA LYS A 1070 42.12 26.87 22.89
C LYS A 1070 41.36 28.18 23.18
N ASN A 1071 40.30 28.10 23.97
CA ASN A 1071 39.45 29.25 24.36
C ASN A 1071 38.50 29.77 23.25
N GLN A 1072 38.12 28.93 22.28
CA GLN A 1072 37.04 29.27 21.33
C GLN A 1072 35.69 28.71 21.79
N SER A 1073 34.63 29.53 21.67
CA SER A 1073 33.23 29.19 21.92
C SER A 1073 32.43 29.27 20.62
N LEU A 1074 31.16 28.85 20.61
CA LEU A 1074 30.29 28.98 19.43
C LEU A 1074 30.17 30.45 18.99
N LEU A 1075 30.03 31.37 19.95
CA LEU A 1075 29.94 32.80 19.68
C LEU A 1075 31.23 33.39 19.10
N SER A 1076 32.41 33.01 19.60
CA SER A 1076 33.68 33.51 19.07
C SER A 1076 34.00 32.94 17.69
N LEU A 1077 33.61 31.70 17.41
CA LEU A 1077 33.71 31.09 16.08
C LEU A 1077 32.79 31.75 15.06
N LEU A 1078 31.53 32.06 15.43
CA LEU A 1078 30.61 32.82 14.56
C LEU A 1078 31.13 34.24 14.27
N VAL A 1079 31.71 34.93 15.25
CA VAL A 1079 32.36 36.24 15.04
C VAL A 1079 33.60 36.11 14.14
N SER A 1080 34.38 35.05 14.28
CA SER A 1080 35.57 34.79 13.45
C SER A 1080 35.18 34.44 12.01
N LEU A 1081 34.11 33.68 11.81
CA LEU A 1081 33.51 33.41 10.50
C LEU A 1081 33.06 34.71 9.82
N LEU A 1082 32.37 35.58 10.56
CA LEU A 1082 31.90 36.88 10.07
C LEU A 1082 33.07 37.79 9.66
N ARG A 1083 34.20 37.75 10.37
CA ARG A 1083 35.42 38.50 10.01
C ARG A 1083 36.06 37.93 8.74
N LYS A 1084 36.34 36.63 8.70
CA LYS A 1084 36.94 35.93 7.55
C LYS A 1084 36.23 36.26 6.24
N TYR A 1085 34.90 36.05 6.19
CA TYR A 1085 34.13 36.32 4.98
C TYR A 1085 34.05 37.81 4.60
N ARG A 1086 34.18 38.75 5.56
CA ARG A 1086 34.28 40.19 5.24
C ARG A 1086 35.65 40.53 4.65
N GLU A 1087 36.72 40.01 5.22
CA GLU A 1087 38.09 40.19 4.74
C GLU A 1087 38.27 39.60 3.32
N ASP A 1088 37.70 38.43 3.03
CA ASP A 1088 37.72 37.80 1.70
C ASP A 1088 36.93 38.59 0.63
N ASN A 1089 35.91 39.37 1.04
CA ASN A 1089 35.12 40.22 0.12
C ASN A 1089 35.85 41.49 -0.31
N ASP A 1090 36.78 42.02 0.49
CA ASP A 1090 37.54 43.24 0.13
C ASP A 1090 38.58 42.98 -0.98
N TYR A 1091 38.91 41.72 -1.27
CA TYR A 1091 39.86 41.31 -2.31
C TYR A 1091 39.22 40.70 -3.57
N SER A 1092 37.92 40.42 -3.59
CA SER A 1092 37.25 39.69 -4.68
C SER A 1092 36.00 40.40 -5.22
N ASN A 1093 35.74 40.29 -6.53
CA ASN A 1093 34.52 40.82 -7.14
C ASN A 1093 33.31 39.97 -6.75
N ALA A 1094 32.69 40.30 -5.60
CA ALA A 1094 31.50 39.74 -4.97
C ALA A 1094 30.77 38.61 -5.75
N GLU A 1095 31.06 37.36 -5.39
CA GLU A 1095 30.17 36.23 -5.65
C GLU A 1095 28.94 36.30 -4.73
N THR A 1096 27.75 36.00 -5.26
CA THR A 1096 26.50 36.13 -4.51
C THR A 1096 26.36 35.20 -3.28
N GLY A 1097 27.20 34.16 -3.18
CA GLY A 1097 27.24 33.24 -2.03
C GLY A 1097 27.93 33.82 -0.78
N GLN A 1098 29.03 34.57 -0.94
CA GLN A 1098 29.79 35.07 0.21
C GLN A 1098 29.00 36.13 1.02
N PHE A 1099 28.29 37.01 0.32
CA PHE A 1099 27.36 37.98 0.95
C PHE A 1099 26.21 37.28 1.70
N SER A 1100 25.86 36.06 1.28
CA SER A 1100 24.83 35.22 1.88
C SER A 1100 25.21 34.85 3.33
N ILE A 1101 26.38 34.25 3.51
CA ILE A 1101 26.88 33.75 4.80
C ILE A 1101 27.06 34.86 5.84
N ILE A 1102 27.59 36.03 5.42
CA ILE A 1102 27.73 37.22 6.27
C ILE A 1102 26.37 37.60 6.89
N SER A 1103 25.34 37.73 6.05
CA SER A 1103 24.00 38.15 6.51
C SER A 1103 23.36 37.14 7.47
N LEU A 1104 23.58 35.85 7.24
CA LEU A 1104 23.06 34.76 8.07
C LEU A 1104 23.78 34.71 9.44
N ALA A 1105 25.11 34.79 9.45
CA ALA A 1105 25.90 34.83 10.67
C ALA A 1105 25.56 36.05 11.55
N GLU A 1106 25.40 37.24 10.94
CA GLU A 1106 24.96 38.44 11.68
C GLU A 1106 23.58 38.27 12.33
N ASN A 1107 22.61 37.67 11.63
CA ASN A 1107 21.26 37.49 12.14
C ASN A 1107 21.21 36.45 13.28
N ILE A 1108 22.01 35.39 13.18
CA ILE A 1108 22.18 34.38 14.24
C ILE A 1108 22.82 35.02 15.48
N LEU A 1109 23.89 35.81 15.32
CA LEU A 1109 24.55 36.51 16.41
C LEU A 1109 23.62 37.53 17.11
N LYS A 1110 22.78 38.25 16.35
CA LYS A 1110 21.75 39.13 16.91
C LYS A 1110 20.73 38.34 17.73
N LYS A 1111 20.17 37.24 17.18
CA LYS A 1111 19.24 36.35 17.93
C LYS A 1111 19.86 35.83 19.24
N PHE A 1112 21.14 35.44 19.26
CA PHE A 1112 21.82 35.05 20.50
C PHE A 1112 21.88 36.19 21.53
N ALA A 1113 22.17 37.42 21.09
CA ALA A 1113 22.18 38.59 21.97
C ALA A 1113 20.77 38.94 22.51
N ASP A 1114 19.74 38.81 21.67
CA ASP A 1114 18.36 39.14 22.03
C ASP A 1114 17.76 38.10 23.02
N LEU A 1115 18.15 36.82 22.91
CA LEU A 1115 17.59 35.72 23.70
C LEU A 1115 18.35 35.40 24.99
N SER A 1116 19.60 35.87 25.16
CA SER A 1116 20.41 35.54 26.33
C SER A 1116 21.27 36.73 26.80
N PRO A 1117 21.04 37.27 28.01
CA PRO A 1117 21.87 38.32 28.59
C PRO A 1117 23.35 37.95 28.71
N ASN A 1118 23.66 36.67 28.93
CA ASN A 1118 25.04 36.17 28.96
C ASN A 1118 25.69 36.27 27.57
N CYS A 1119 25.01 35.77 26.54
CA CYS A 1119 25.48 35.87 25.16
C CYS A 1119 25.65 37.34 24.72
N MET A 1120 24.70 38.22 25.06
CA MET A 1120 24.79 39.67 24.82
C MET A 1120 26.06 40.29 25.45
N ASN A 1121 26.37 39.96 26.69
CA ASN A 1121 27.55 40.50 27.37
C ASN A 1121 28.87 39.99 26.75
N ILE A 1122 28.90 38.73 26.33
CA ILE A 1122 30.06 38.15 25.63
C ILE A 1122 30.22 38.75 24.21
N LEU A 1123 29.12 38.97 23.50
CA LEU A 1123 29.13 39.60 22.17
C LEU A 1123 29.53 41.08 22.22
N LYS A 1124 29.19 41.83 23.27
CA LYS A 1124 29.74 43.18 23.50
C LYS A 1124 31.27 43.17 23.61
N ARG A 1125 31.86 42.12 24.19
CA ARG A 1125 33.32 41.95 24.31
C ARG A 1125 33.97 41.49 22.99
N LEU A 1126 33.34 40.57 22.26
CA LEU A 1126 33.91 39.96 21.05
C LEU A 1126 33.70 40.80 19.78
N ALA A 1127 32.57 41.50 19.67
CA ALA A 1127 32.15 42.26 18.49
C ALA A 1127 31.26 43.48 18.86
N PRO A 1128 31.80 44.50 19.54
CA PRO A 1128 31.03 45.67 20.00
C PRO A 1128 30.26 46.39 18.88
N ASP A 1129 30.85 46.52 17.68
CA ASP A 1129 30.22 47.17 16.52
C ASP A 1129 28.93 46.48 16.04
N LEU A 1130 28.78 45.18 16.31
CA LEU A 1130 27.58 44.42 15.97
C LEU A 1130 26.44 44.76 16.94
N VAL A 1131 26.75 44.89 18.23
CA VAL A 1131 25.77 45.17 19.30
C VAL A 1131 25.25 46.62 19.25
N CYS A 1132 26.12 47.58 18.92
CA CYS A 1132 25.71 48.99 18.77
C CYS A 1132 24.63 49.20 17.69
N ARG A 1133 24.54 48.31 16.69
CA ARG A 1133 23.51 48.37 15.64
C ARG A 1133 22.15 47.84 16.10
N THR A 1134 22.10 47.01 17.14
CA THR A 1134 20.86 46.37 17.63
C THR A 1134 20.04 47.31 18.52
N LEU A 1135 20.68 48.25 19.22
CA LEU A 1135 20.04 49.14 20.20
C LEU A 1135 19.17 50.28 19.60
N HIS A 1136 19.12 50.43 18.28
CA HIS A 1136 18.49 51.59 17.62
C HIS A 1136 17.13 51.32 16.96
N HIS A 1137 16.47 50.18 17.21
CA HIS A 1137 15.22 49.82 16.54
C HIS A 1137 13.96 49.85 17.44
N PHE A 1138 13.51 51.06 17.81
CA PHE A 1138 12.11 51.29 18.18
C PHE A 1138 11.36 51.86 16.95
N PRO A 1139 10.22 51.28 16.53
CA PRO A 1139 9.44 51.81 15.41
C PRO A 1139 8.42 52.86 15.87
N GLU A 1140 8.67 54.13 15.59
CA GLU A 1140 7.60 55.13 15.47
C GLU A 1140 7.17 55.29 13.99
N PRO A 1141 5.88 55.47 13.69
CA PRO A 1141 5.39 55.57 12.32
C PRO A 1141 5.46 57.00 11.79
N ALA A 1142 6.35 57.26 10.83
CA ALA A 1142 6.37 58.52 10.10
C ALA A 1142 6.36 58.28 8.57
N MET A 1143 5.36 58.85 7.91
CA MET A 1143 5.38 59.03 6.46
C MET A 1143 6.46 60.04 6.09
N GLN A 1144 7.16 59.84 4.96
CA GLN A 1144 7.15 60.84 3.88
C GLN A 1144 7.86 60.35 2.60
N SER A 1145 7.52 61.04 1.51
CA SER A 1145 7.84 60.72 0.12
C SER A 1145 9.10 61.43 -0.41
N SER A 1146 9.38 61.18 -1.70
CA SER A 1146 10.11 62.04 -2.63
C SER A 1146 11.64 62.21 -2.48
N ALA A 1147 12.40 61.22 -2.97
CA ALA A 1147 13.78 61.40 -3.46
C ALA A 1147 14.21 60.32 -4.49
N PHE A 1148 13.33 59.92 -5.43
CA PHE A 1148 13.55 58.69 -6.24
C PHE A 1148 13.84 58.86 -7.74
N THR A 1149 13.78 60.07 -8.30
CA THR A 1149 13.83 60.25 -9.77
C THR A 1149 15.23 60.48 -10.35
N SER A 1150 16.18 61.06 -9.60
CA SER A 1150 17.53 61.39 -10.13
C SER A 1150 18.48 60.19 -10.23
N ASP A 1151 18.35 59.19 -9.35
CA ASP A 1151 19.37 58.13 -9.22
C ASP A 1151 19.06 56.88 -10.06
N MET A 1152 17.78 56.69 -10.42
CA MET A 1152 17.34 55.60 -11.30
C MET A 1152 17.88 55.73 -12.73
N GLU A 1153 17.96 56.95 -13.28
CA GLU A 1153 18.48 57.17 -14.63
C GLU A 1153 19.98 56.90 -14.72
N LYS A 1154 20.76 57.35 -13.72
CA LYS A 1154 22.20 57.06 -13.63
C LYS A 1154 22.48 55.55 -13.54
N ARG A 1155 21.67 54.81 -12.76
CA ARG A 1155 21.79 53.35 -12.67
C ARG A 1155 21.37 52.64 -13.98
N LYS A 1156 20.30 53.08 -14.66
CA LYS A 1156 19.92 52.57 -15.99
C LYS A 1156 20.99 52.85 -17.05
N ALA A 1157 21.61 54.03 -17.05
CA ALA A 1157 22.70 54.37 -17.96
C ALA A 1157 23.94 53.50 -17.71
N LYS A 1158 24.32 53.29 -16.44
CA LYS A 1158 25.46 52.44 -16.07
C LYS A 1158 25.22 50.96 -16.41
N ALA A 1159 23.99 50.46 -16.23
CA ALA A 1159 23.59 49.11 -16.64
C ALA A 1159 23.63 48.92 -18.17
N ARG A 1160 23.10 49.88 -18.95
CA ARG A 1160 23.17 49.85 -20.42
C ARG A 1160 24.61 49.89 -20.93
N LYS A 1161 25.49 50.69 -20.30
CA LYS A 1161 26.92 50.71 -20.63
C LYS A 1161 27.57 49.36 -20.35
N HIS A 1162 27.36 48.79 -19.16
CA HIS A 1162 27.89 47.47 -18.80
C HIS A 1162 27.40 46.35 -19.74
N GLN A 1163 26.13 46.38 -20.13
CA GLN A 1163 25.57 45.42 -21.09
C GLN A 1163 26.14 45.60 -22.50
N ALA A 1164 26.41 46.83 -22.93
CA ALA A 1164 27.12 47.11 -24.19
C ALA A 1164 28.59 46.66 -24.13
N ASP A 1165 29.27 46.87 -23.01
CA ASP A 1165 30.66 46.43 -22.80
C ASP A 1165 30.76 44.89 -22.82
N ILE A 1166 29.80 44.17 -22.22
CA ILE A 1166 29.70 42.70 -22.31
C ILE A 1166 29.44 42.25 -23.75
N MET A 1167 28.49 42.87 -24.47
CA MET A 1167 28.20 42.51 -25.86
C MET A 1167 29.38 42.81 -26.79
N ASN A 1168 30.16 43.87 -26.54
CA ASN A 1168 31.39 44.15 -27.27
C ASN A 1168 32.51 43.17 -26.92
N LYS A 1169 32.62 42.72 -25.66
CA LYS A 1169 33.57 41.66 -25.26
C LYS A 1169 33.20 40.31 -25.89
N MET A 1170 31.92 39.94 -25.91
CA MET A 1170 31.43 38.76 -26.62
C MET A 1170 31.67 38.84 -28.13
N ARG A 1171 31.46 39.99 -28.77
CA ARG A 1171 31.85 40.19 -30.19
C ARG A 1171 33.35 40.08 -30.39
N ALA A 1172 34.17 40.63 -29.49
CA ALA A 1172 35.62 40.54 -29.58
C ALA A 1172 36.11 39.09 -29.44
N GLU A 1173 35.54 38.32 -28.52
CA GLU A 1173 35.85 36.89 -28.34
C GLU A 1173 35.32 36.03 -29.51
N GLN A 1174 34.11 36.29 -30.02
CA GLN A 1174 33.60 35.63 -31.24
C GLN A 1174 34.44 35.98 -32.47
N ALA A 1175 34.90 37.23 -32.62
CA ALA A 1175 35.82 37.61 -33.69
C ALA A 1175 37.19 36.93 -33.53
N LYS A 1176 37.69 36.78 -32.29
CA LYS A 1176 38.94 36.08 -32.01
C LYS A 1176 38.84 34.57 -32.29
N PHE A 1177 37.69 33.96 -32.01
CA PHE A 1177 37.36 32.57 -32.35
C PHE A 1177 37.18 32.35 -33.86
N LEU A 1178 36.54 33.28 -34.56
CA LEU A 1178 36.46 33.27 -36.02
C LEU A 1178 37.82 33.51 -36.70
N LEU A 1179 38.75 34.19 -36.02
CA LEU A 1179 40.13 34.34 -36.47
C LEU A 1179 40.95 33.06 -36.21
N SER A 1180 40.76 32.34 -35.09
CA SER A 1180 41.44 31.05 -34.87
C SER A 1180 40.97 29.97 -35.86
N LEU A 1181 39.66 29.90 -36.13
CA LEU A 1181 39.10 29.03 -37.17
C LEU A 1181 39.57 29.36 -38.59
N LYS A 1182 40.08 30.58 -38.83
CA LYS A 1182 40.69 30.97 -40.11
C LYS A 1182 42.22 30.76 -40.15
N SER A 1183 42.90 30.66 -39.00
CA SER A 1183 44.31 30.29 -38.95
C SER A 1183 44.54 28.77 -38.99
N GLU A 1184 43.55 27.95 -38.65
CA GLU A 1184 43.65 26.48 -38.67
C GLU A 1184 43.22 25.85 -40.02
N ALA A 1185 42.93 26.67 -41.03
CA ALA A 1185 42.39 26.21 -42.33
C ALA A 1185 43.31 26.50 -43.54
N ASN A 1186 44.54 27.01 -43.32
CA ASN A 1186 45.50 27.36 -44.37
C ASN A 1186 46.93 26.94 -43.99
N ASP A 1187 47.21 25.64 -44.05
CA ASP A 1187 48.56 25.12 -44.32
C ASP A 1187 48.42 24.06 -45.44
N GLU A 1188 48.98 24.38 -46.62
CA GLU A 1188 49.27 23.50 -47.78
C GLU A 1188 48.05 22.72 -48.39
N ILE A 1189 47.64 22.95 -49.65
CA ILE A 1189 48.43 22.80 -50.88
C ILE A 1189 48.15 23.92 -51.92
N ASP A 1190 49.21 24.20 -52.66
CA ASP A 1190 49.56 25.25 -53.63
C ASP A 1190 48.59 25.76 -54.74
N SER A 1191 48.78 27.06 -55.05
CA SER A 1191 48.81 27.70 -56.39
C SER A 1191 47.58 28.40 -57.04
N THR A 1192 47.88 29.62 -57.53
CA THR A 1192 47.25 30.46 -58.59
C THR A 1192 46.03 31.37 -58.30
N GLU A 1193 46.35 32.67 -58.15
CA GLU A 1193 45.74 33.88 -58.76
C GLU A 1193 44.22 34.09 -58.82
N SER A 1194 43.72 35.13 -58.13
CA SER A 1194 43.30 36.43 -58.72
C SER A 1194 42.24 37.18 -57.87
N ASN A 1195 42.35 38.50 -57.81
CA ASN A 1195 41.45 39.37 -57.03
C ASN A 1195 40.16 39.71 -57.79
N THR A 1196 39.00 39.76 -57.12
CA THR A 1196 38.24 41.03 -56.93
C THR A 1196 37.10 40.88 -55.91
N GLU A 1197 36.68 42.02 -55.33
CA GLU A 1197 35.59 42.15 -54.33
C GLU A 1197 34.20 41.89 -54.93
N PRO A 1198 33.15 41.81 -54.08
CA PRO A 1198 32.10 42.82 -54.27
C PRO A 1198 31.59 43.50 -52.99
N SER A 1199 30.98 44.66 -53.24
CA SER A 1199 30.39 45.59 -52.29
C SER A 1199 28.89 45.36 -52.05
N ILE A 1200 28.48 45.60 -50.79
CA ILE A 1200 27.26 46.31 -50.28
C ILE A 1200 25.91 46.15 -51.04
N LEU A 1201 24.85 45.93 -50.23
CA LEU A 1201 23.42 46.39 -50.28
C LEU A 1201 22.46 45.19 -50.06
N GLU A 1202 21.67 45.20 -48.96
CA GLU A 1202 20.24 45.60 -48.89
C GLU A 1202 19.27 44.63 -49.63
N VAL A 1203 18.04 44.31 -49.20
CA VAL A 1203 17.25 44.47 -47.94
C VAL A 1203 16.00 43.54 -48.07
N ASP A 1204 15.24 43.33 -46.99
CA ASP A 1204 13.83 42.85 -46.94
C ASP A 1204 13.41 41.37 -47.16
N HIS A 1205 12.79 40.85 -46.07
CA HIS A 1205 11.48 40.19 -45.95
C HIS A 1205 11.01 38.99 -46.82
N VAL A 1206 10.69 37.89 -46.09
CA VAL A 1206 9.45 37.05 -46.16
C VAL A 1206 9.35 36.14 -47.42
N ASP A 1207 9.06 34.83 -47.35
CA ASP A 1207 8.18 34.05 -46.47
C ASP A 1207 8.56 32.53 -46.39
N GLU A 1208 7.65 31.73 -45.81
CA GLU A 1208 7.36 30.29 -46.09
C GLU A 1208 8.07 29.12 -45.37
N GLU A 1209 7.31 28.02 -45.30
CA GLU A 1209 7.52 26.83 -44.47
C GLU A 1209 8.47 25.80 -45.10
N SER A 1210 9.13 24.98 -44.27
CA SER A 1210 9.76 23.73 -44.73
C SER A 1210 9.71 22.62 -43.68
N ALA A 1211 9.36 21.41 -44.11
CA ALA A 1211 9.19 20.21 -43.29
C ALA A 1211 10.52 19.70 -42.65
N PRO A 1212 10.47 18.91 -41.56
CA PRO A 1212 11.68 18.47 -40.87
C PRO A 1212 12.48 17.43 -41.69
N VAL A 1213 13.71 17.80 -42.06
CA VAL A 1213 14.66 16.93 -42.75
C VAL A 1213 15.52 16.15 -41.74
N CYS A 1214 15.86 14.89 -42.05
CA CYS A 1214 16.72 14.06 -41.22
C CYS A 1214 18.12 14.69 -41.02
N SER A 1215 18.49 14.93 -39.76
CA SER A 1215 19.72 15.64 -39.36
C SER A 1215 21.04 14.98 -39.78
N LEU A 1216 21.03 13.70 -40.16
CA LEU A 1216 22.23 12.93 -40.52
C LEU A 1216 22.54 12.91 -42.02
N CYS A 1217 21.54 12.83 -42.90
CA CYS A 1217 21.77 12.73 -44.35
C CYS A 1217 21.37 13.98 -45.15
N ARG A 1218 20.50 14.85 -44.60
CA ARG A 1218 20.03 16.10 -45.25
C ARG A 1218 19.43 15.94 -46.68
N GLY A 1219 19.06 14.73 -47.09
CA GLY A 1219 18.38 14.43 -48.36
C GLY A 1219 16.93 13.94 -48.14
N PRO A 1220 16.01 14.11 -49.10
CA PRO A 1220 14.60 13.75 -48.89
C PRO A 1220 14.33 12.24 -48.88
N ASP A 1221 15.05 11.47 -49.70
CA ASP A 1221 14.79 10.05 -49.94
C ASP A 1221 16.07 9.21 -49.83
N THR A 1222 16.12 8.30 -48.85
CA THR A 1222 17.13 7.21 -48.79
C THR A 1222 16.55 5.98 -48.11
N GLU A 1223 16.49 4.85 -48.83
CA GLU A 1223 15.95 3.55 -48.37
C GLU A 1223 16.90 2.79 -47.42
N SER A 1224 17.48 3.47 -46.42
CA SER A 1224 18.39 2.84 -45.45
C SER A 1224 17.64 2.33 -44.21
N PRO A 1225 17.74 1.04 -43.84
CA PRO A 1225 17.09 0.49 -42.64
C PRO A 1225 17.47 1.20 -41.33
N LEU A 1226 18.67 1.79 -41.26
CA LEU A 1226 19.15 2.55 -40.10
C LEU A 1226 18.31 3.82 -39.85
N CYS A 1227 17.78 4.46 -40.89
CA CYS A 1227 16.94 5.65 -40.74
C CYS A 1227 15.56 5.31 -40.12
N PHE A 1228 15.04 4.11 -40.42
CA PHE A 1228 13.80 3.61 -39.81
C PHE A 1228 13.94 3.32 -38.31
N PHE A 1229 15.13 2.88 -37.87
CA PHE A 1229 15.39 2.58 -36.46
C PHE A 1229 15.40 3.85 -35.58
N VAL A 1230 15.92 4.96 -36.12
CA VAL A 1230 15.97 6.27 -35.42
C VAL A 1230 14.56 6.87 -35.26
N LEU A 1231 13.67 6.70 -36.24
CA LEU A 1231 12.27 7.14 -36.11
C LEU A 1231 11.46 6.34 -35.08
N LEU A 1232 11.87 5.10 -34.78
CA LEU A 1232 11.22 4.27 -33.77
C LEU A 1232 11.64 4.60 -32.33
N GLN A 1233 12.91 4.93 -32.08
CA GLN A 1233 13.38 5.25 -30.71
C GLN A 1233 12.82 6.56 -30.12
N VAL A 1234 12.46 7.54 -30.95
CA VAL A 1234 11.92 8.83 -30.47
C VAL A 1234 10.53 8.68 -29.83
N ASN A 1235 9.77 7.63 -30.15
CA ASN A 1235 8.44 7.40 -29.58
C ASN A 1235 8.40 6.50 -28.32
N THR A 1236 9.53 5.91 -27.89
CA THR A 1236 9.53 4.93 -26.77
C THR A 1236 9.95 5.51 -25.42
N VAL A 1237 10.27 6.81 -25.32
CA VAL A 1237 10.73 7.48 -24.07
C VAL A 1237 9.57 8.11 -23.28
N HIS A 1238 8.33 7.65 -23.50
CA HIS A 1238 7.13 8.15 -22.81
C HIS A 1238 6.29 7.06 -22.11
N THR A 1239 6.92 5.99 -21.63
CA THR A 1239 6.40 5.19 -20.49
C THR A 1239 7.51 4.43 -19.76
N ILE A 1240 8.07 5.05 -18.72
CA ILE A 1240 8.41 4.43 -17.41
C ILE A 1240 7.97 5.47 -16.35
#